data_AF-A0A6N9NMV0-F1
#
_entry.id   AF-A0A6N9NMV0-F1
#
_cell.length_a   1.000
_cell.length_b   1.000
_cell.length_c   1.000
_cell.angle_alpha   90.00
_cell.angle_beta   90.00
_cell.angle_gamma   90.00
#
_symmetry.space_group_name_H-M   'P 1'
#
loop_
_entity.id
_entity.type
_entity.pdbx_description
1 polymer ?
#
loop_
_entity_poly.entity_id
_entity_poly.type
_entity_poly.pdbx_seq_one_letter_code
_entity_poly.pdbx_strand_id
1 'polypeptide(L)'
;MTINEKSRVQFFLWAILLIGIALRFYQLDDWSLTNDELSAIFRTKYDSVFDLLKSYLSQPDGHPPLVQLFIYYWTTIIGPNQTLLRLPFIILGIVCIPLSYRVFRMWFSDITAVYVAAGIGLLQYPILYSQLARPYSIGLLFMLLYTYYWTKLVFLNRYNLKTYILYIIIGICSLYIHYFLTLNILILGVLGFFLIKKYRRKTYLILNAIVGLAFLPYIKIFLIQLSVGGVGNWLPKPENDFFLTYLYYCFNSNWVIIVFLLAMILSGILSFQNKFNKNNWILLALIFLPYIIGHLYSAKINPVIQYSTLLFSFPFLLAFIFSFIEDKTFKGLYGITLIVFIGLTTLTSFKTWEQYHLHPFGDFKGAANHLHNWAQELPNEKTDLLINTTHLNYYKYYLDQLDCRHTFLKTSVTSEKDLGELSKYFSKQKKEHLIFSWSAANNYYELKELIRYYFPKIHRLKGNYNYEVIHFVKGEPQPKTVDYEIGFESPSNFWNFDPNSLDSSEFRSSKHALLVNVKQEYPVSLKDIESENFHPKEANVITFLVHFKSNQPVEPILAISVDNELGNQLWRGISLKEFNNVGEWSVGLVSIYLEQPMAPNDKIKAYVWNKNKETFWLDDLSFYAHTDSKYYLKK
;
A
#
# COMPACT_ATOMS: atom_id res chain seq x y z
N MET A 1 -1.49 -27.04 -44.89
CA MET A 1 -1.50 -25.62 -45.30
C MET A 1 -0.51 -24.83 -44.47
N THR A 2 0.61 -24.42 -45.04
CA THR A 2 1.61 -23.58 -44.36
C THR A 2 1.06 -22.16 -44.22
N ILE A 3 0.58 -21.81 -43.03
CA ILE A 3 0.18 -20.46 -42.65
C ILE A 3 1.36 -19.50 -42.91
N ASN A 4 1.17 -18.49 -43.75
CA ASN A 4 2.12 -17.40 -44.04
C ASN A 4 2.61 -16.74 -42.74
N GLU A 5 3.88 -16.32 -42.64
CA GLU A 5 4.44 -15.67 -41.44
C GLU A 5 3.58 -14.48 -40.97
N LYS A 6 3.04 -13.69 -41.90
CA LYS A 6 2.13 -12.58 -41.57
C LYS A 6 0.85 -13.04 -40.88
N SER A 7 0.24 -14.14 -41.33
CA SER A 7 -0.97 -14.67 -40.70
C SER A 7 -0.68 -15.34 -39.36
N ARG A 8 0.53 -15.88 -39.14
CA ARG A 8 0.97 -16.37 -37.82
C ARG A 8 1.11 -15.22 -36.81
N VAL A 9 1.78 -14.13 -37.19
CA VAL A 9 1.92 -12.94 -36.33
C VAL A 9 0.56 -12.36 -35.96
N GLN A 10 -0.35 -12.25 -36.93
CA GLN A 10 -1.72 -11.79 -36.67
C GLN A 10 -2.47 -12.73 -35.73
N PHE A 11 -2.36 -14.05 -35.92
CA PHE A 11 -2.98 -15.03 -35.03
C PHE A 11 -2.51 -14.86 -33.59
N PHE A 12 -1.20 -14.78 -33.35
CA PHE A 12 -0.66 -14.57 -32.01
C PHE A 12 -1.09 -13.24 -31.40
N LEU A 13 -1.10 -12.15 -32.18
CA LEU A 13 -1.57 -10.86 -31.69
C LEU A 13 -3.04 -10.88 -31.29
N TRP A 14 -3.90 -11.55 -32.06
CA TRP A 14 -5.31 -11.73 -31.68
C TRP A 14 -5.46 -12.59 -30.43
N ALA A 15 -4.71 -13.69 -30.32
CA ALA A 15 -4.71 -14.52 -29.13
C ALA A 15 -4.28 -13.72 -27.88
N ILE A 16 -3.16 -12.99 -27.97
CA ILE A 16 -2.66 -12.13 -26.89
C ILE A 16 -3.70 -11.06 -26.52
N LEU A 17 -4.34 -10.44 -27.51
CA LEU A 17 -5.36 -9.42 -27.27
C LEU A 17 -6.59 -10.00 -26.56
N LEU A 18 -7.10 -11.14 -27.01
CA LEU A 18 -8.28 -11.79 -26.41
C LEU A 18 -8.00 -12.28 -24.99
N ILE A 19 -6.85 -12.94 -24.76
CA ILE A 19 -6.44 -13.37 -23.42
C ILE A 19 -6.21 -12.14 -22.53
N GLY A 20 -5.55 -11.10 -23.04
CA GLY A 20 -5.29 -9.86 -22.32
C GLY A 20 -6.56 -9.08 -21.97
N ILE A 21 -7.62 -9.19 -22.77
CA ILE A 21 -8.97 -8.70 -22.45
C ILE A 21 -9.54 -9.54 -21.30
N ALA A 22 -9.58 -10.87 -21.45
CA ALA A 22 -10.14 -11.77 -20.45
C ALA A 22 -9.49 -11.58 -19.06
N LEU A 23 -8.16 -11.48 -19.01
CA LEU A 23 -7.41 -11.26 -17.77
C LEU A 23 -7.75 -9.92 -17.09
N ARG A 24 -8.04 -8.86 -17.85
CA ARG A 24 -8.38 -7.54 -17.30
C ARG A 24 -9.83 -7.41 -16.83
N PHE A 25 -10.71 -8.25 -17.32
CA PHE A 25 -12.11 -8.31 -16.87
C PHE A 25 -12.35 -9.40 -15.81
N TYR A 26 -11.39 -10.30 -15.61
CA TYR A 26 -11.45 -11.32 -14.57
C TYR A 26 -11.59 -10.67 -13.19
N GLN A 27 -12.66 -11.04 -12.47
CA GLN A 27 -12.96 -10.65 -11.08
C GLN A 27 -12.88 -9.13 -10.80
N LEU A 28 -13.26 -8.32 -11.79
CA LEU A 28 -13.09 -6.86 -11.73
C LEU A 28 -13.93 -6.19 -10.61
N ASP A 29 -15.08 -6.75 -10.25
CA ASP A 29 -15.94 -6.24 -9.16
C ASP A 29 -15.68 -6.94 -7.81
N ASP A 30 -14.82 -7.96 -7.76
CA ASP A 30 -14.63 -8.78 -6.56
C ASP A 30 -13.75 -8.09 -5.51
N TRP A 31 -12.97 -7.08 -5.89
CA TRP A 31 -12.07 -6.37 -4.99
C TRP A 31 -12.36 -4.87 -4.94
N SER A 32 -12.30 -4.33 -3.71
CA SER A 32 -12.53 -2.93 -3.40
C SER A 32 -11.71 -1.97 -4.24
N LEU A 33 -12.24 -0.76 -4.46
CA LEU A 33 -11.44 0.41 -4.78
C LEU A 33 -10.31 0.60 -3.76
N THR A 34 -9.16 0.97 -4.28
CA THR A 34 -7.96 1.28 -3.49
C THR A 34 -8.08 2.62 -2.79
N ASN A 35 -7.22 2.87 -1.79
CA ASN A 35 -7.08 4.18 -1.14
C ASN A 35 -6.92 5.32 -2.16
N ASP A 36 -6.11 5.09 -3.20
CA ASP A 36 -5.80 6.09 -4.21
C ASP A 36 -6.99 6.36 -5.16
N GLU A 37 -7.79 5.34 -5.46
CA GLU A 37 -9.03 5.51 -6.25
C GLU A 37 -10.09 6.23 -5.43
N LEU A 38 -10.31 5.85 -4.16
CA LEU A 38 -11.26 6.51 -3.27
C LEU A 38 -10.86 7.96 -2.98
N SER A 39 -9.56 8.24 -2.81
CA SER A 39 -9.01 9.59 -2.70
C SER A 39 -9.31 10.43 -3.96
N ALA A 40 -9.14 9.84 -5.16
CA ALA A 40 -9.45 10.51 -6.42
C ALA A 40 -10.95 10.83 -6.55
N ILE A 41 -11.84 9.89 -6.19
CA ILE A 41 -13.30 10.11 -6.17
C ILE A 41 -13.65 11.21 -5.18
N PHE A 42 -13.08 11.21 -3.97
CA PHE A 42 -13.41 12.24 -2.99
C PHE A 42 -13.00 13.63 -3.47
N ARG A 43 -11.90 13.72 -4.22
CA ARG A 43 -11.46 14.96 -4.89
C ARG A 43 -12.35 15.37 -6.06
N THR A 44 -13.40 14.65 -6.43
CA THR A 44 -14.37 15.12 -7.43
C THR A 44 -15.53 15.91 -6.83
N LYS A 45 -15.64 15.99 -5.49
CA LYS A 45 -16.73 16.69 -4.79
C LYS A 45 -16.57 18.22 -4.75
N TYR A 46 -16.25 18.82 -5.89
CA TYR A 46 -16.19 20.27 -6.09
C TYR A 46 -17.31 20.74 -7.02
N ASP A 47 -17.90 21.89 -6.72
CA ASP A 47 -19.01 22.46 -7.50
C ASP A 47 -18.61 22.84 -8.93
N SER A 48 -17.32 23.13 -9.15
CA SER A 48 -16.80 23.47 -10.47
C SER A 48 -15.38 22.95 -10.72
N VAL A 49 -15.02 22.85 -12.00
CA VAL A 49 -13.64 22.54 -12.44
C VAL A 49 -12.65 23.59 -11.96
N PHE A 50 -13.07 24.84 -11.88
CA PHE A 50 -12.22 25.92 -11.38
C PHE A 50 -11.87 25.69 -9.91
N ASP A 51 -12.85 25.31 -9.09
CA ASP A 51 -12.63 25.02 -7.67
C ASP A 51 -11.76 23.77 -7.47
N LEU A 52 -11.97 22.74 -8.28
CA LEU A 52 -11.09 21.57 -8.34
C LEU A 52 -9.65 21.97 -8.67
N LEU A 53 -9.42 22.76 -9.72
CA LEU A 53 -8.06 23.17 -10.10
C LEU A 53 -7.44 24.11 -9.06
N LYS A 54 -8.24 24.96 -8.43
CA LYS A 54 -7.80 25.83 -7.33
C LYS A 54 -7.41 25.02 -6.10
N SER A 55 -8.07 23.89 -5.84
CA SER A 55 -7.76 23.03 -4.70
C SER A 55 -6.34 22.44 -4.78
N TYR A 56 -5.73 22.33 -5.96
CA TYR A 56 -4.34 21.89 -6.10
C TYR A 56 -3.33 22.86 -5.45
N LEU A 57 -3.72 24.11 -5.21
CA LEU A 57 -2.89 25.09 -4.51
C LEU A 57 -2.89 24.92 -2.99
N SER A 58 -3.95 24.32 -2.42
CA SER A 58 -4.13 24.17 -0.96
C SER A 58 -4.03 22.71 -0.49
N GLN A 59 -4.46 21.75 -1.31
CA GLN A 59 -4.47 20.32 -1.02
C GLN A 59 -3.98 19.53 -2.25
N PRO A 60 -2.69 19.68 -2.62
CA PRO A 60 -2.17 19.05 -3.82
C PRO A 60 -2.35 17.52 -3.81
N ASP A 61 -2.80 16.96 -4.94
CA ASP A 61 -2.61 15.53 -5.23
C ASP A 61 -1.14 15.29 -5.62
N GLY A 62 -0.61 14.09 -5.45
CA GLY A 62 0.76 13.77 -5.89
C GLY A 62 0.96 13.80 -7.42
N HIS A 63 -0.12 13.83 -8.20
CA HIS A 63 -0.10 13.76 -9.65
C HIS A 63 -0.53 15.07 -10.33
N PRO A 64 -0.09 15.29 -11.57
CA PRO A 64 -0.67 16.30 -12.44
C PRO A 64 -2.18 16.11 -12.72
N PRO A 65 -2.90 17.18 -13.09
CA PRO A 65 -4.36 17.24 -12.97
C PRO A 65 -5.16 16.55 -14.08
N LEU A 66 -4.57 16.16 -15.23
CA LEU A 66 -5.36 15.71 -16.38
C LEU A 66 -6.18 14.46 -16.08
N VAL A 67 -5.62 13.52 -15.32
CA VAL A 67 -6.34 12.29 -14.95
C VAL A 67 -7.41 12.56 -13.90
N GLN A 68 -7.17 13.47 -12.95
CA GLN A 68 -8.17 13.90 -11.98
C GLN A 68 -9.34 14.62 -12.67
N LEU A 69 -9.06 15.48 -13.66
CA LEU A 69 -10.08 16.13 -14.47
C LEU A 69 -10.93 15.12 -15.25
N PHE A 70 -10.29 14.09 -15.80
CA PHE A 70 -11.02 12.99 -16.44
C PHE A 70 -11.95 12.28 -15.45
N ILE A 71 -11.46 11.92 -14.25
CA ILE A 71 -12.25 11.25 -13.21
C ILE A 71 -13.41 12.14 -12.73
N TYR A 72 -13.20 13.46 -12.62
CA TYR A 72 -14.23 14.44 -12.29
C TYR A 72 -15.43 14.34 -13.23
N TYR A 73 -15.21 14.45 -14.54
CA TYR A 73 -16.30 14.34 -15.51
C TYR A 73 -16.84 12.92 -15.66
N TRP A 74 -16.01 11.90 -15.48
CA TRP A 74 -16.46 10.53 -15.64
C TRP A 74 -17.42 10.13 -14.51
N THR A 75 -17.06 10.45 -13.27
CA THR A 75 -17.87 10.11 -12.08
C THR A 75 -19.24 10.78 -12.07
N THR A 76 -19.40 11.96 -12.69
CA THR A 76 -20.71 12.61 -12.83
C THR A 76 -21.64 11.87 -13.81
N ILE A 77 -21.08 11.13 -14.78
CA ILE A 77 -21.85 10.38 -15.78
C ILE A 77 -22.25 9.00 -15.26
N ILE A 78 -21.32 8.28 -14.64
CA ILE A 78 -21.52 6.86 -14.28
C ILE A 78 -22.11 6.64 -12.88
N GLY A 79 -22.11 7.66 -12.02
CA GLY A 79 -22.50 7.49 -10.61
C GLY A 79 -21.53 6.61 -9.81
N PRO A 80 -21.94 6.12 -8.62
CA PRO A 80 -21.09 5.33 -7.73
C PRO A 80 -20.98 3.87 -8.19
N ASN A 81 -20.23 3.62 -9.26
CA ASN A 81 -19.98 2.27 -9.76
C ASN A 81 -18.49 2.04 -10.02
N GLN A 82 -17.93 1.05 -9.31
CA GLN A 82 -16.48 0.76 -9.30
C GLN A 82 -16.02 0.18 -10.65
N THR A 83 -16.79 -0.74 -11.22
CA THR A 83 -16.49 -1.38 -12.51
C THR A 83 -16.49 -0.34 -13.63
N LEU A 84 -17.51 0.51 -13.68
CA LEU A 84 -17.61 1.59 -14.67
C LEU A 84 -16.52 2.65 -14.48
N LEU A 85 -16.09 2.91 -13.24
CA LEU A 85 -14.98 3.81 -12.95
C LEU A 85 -13.66 3.31 -13.56
N ARG A 86 -13.38 2.01 -13.44
CA ARG A 86 -12.15 1.37 -13.95
C ARG A 86 -12.18 1.13 -15.47
N LEU A 87 -13.37 1.01 -16.07
CA LEU A 87 -13.57 0.62 -17.47
C LEU A 87 -12.74 1.43 -18.49
N PRO A 88 -12.67 2.78 -18.44
CA PRO A 88 -11.85 3.55 -19.39
C PRO A 88 -10.37 3.18 -19.28
N PHE A 89 -9.85 3.00 -18.07
CA PHE A 89 -8.44 2.67 -17.83
C PHE A 89 -8.10 1.28 -18.35
N ILE A 90 -9.02 0.32 -18.18
CA ILE A 90 -8.90 -1.03 -18.73
C ILE A 90 -8.83 -1.00 -20.26
N ILE A 91 -9.74 -0.26 -20.91
CA ILE A 91 -9.76 -0.12 -22.37
C ILE A 91 -8.45 0.48 -22.86
N LEU A 92 -7.95 1.53 -22.21
CA LEU A 92 -6.67 2.15 -22.59
C LEU A 92 -5.50 1.18 -22.39
N GLY A 93 -5.49 0.39 -21.33
CA GLY A 93 -4.53 -0.70 -21.12
C GLY A 93 -4.58 -1.77 -22.20
N ILE A 94 -5.78 -2.14 -22.67
CA ILE A 94 -5.97 -3.07 -23.80
C ILE A 94 -5.43 -2.47 -25.09
N VAL A 95 -5.66 -1.18 -25.36
CA VAL A 95 -5.13 -0.48 -26.55
C VAL A 95 -3.60 -0.41 -26.56
N CYS A 96 -2.95 -0.41 -25.39
CA CYS A 96 -1.49 -0.49 -25.29
C CYS A 96 -0.90 -1.79 -25.87
N ILE A 97 -1.67 -2.89 -25.94
CA ILE A 97 -1.21 -4.17 -26.49
C ILE A 97 -0.87 -4.04 -28.00
N PRO A 98 -1.83 -3.72 -28.90
CA PRO A 98 -1.52 -3.56 -30.31
C PRO A 98 -0.64 -2.33 -30.59
N LEU A 99 -0.70 -1.29 -29.75
CA LEU A 99 0.15 -0.12 -29.93
C LEU A 99 1.62 -0.42 -29.63
N SER A 100 1.92 -1.20 -28.60
CA SER A 100 3.30 -1.61 -28.29
C SER A 100 3.90 -2.43 -29.43
N TYR A 101 3.13 -3.38 -30.00
CA TYR A 101 3.53 -4.08 -31.23
C TYR A 101 3.86 -3.09 -32.36
N ARG A 102 2.99 -2.10 -32.61
CA ARG A 102 3.23 -1.10 -33.67
C ARG A 102 4.47 -0.24 -33.43
N VAL A 103 4.82 0.08 -32.19
CA VAL A 103 6.01 0.85 -31.85
C VAL A 103 7.26 0.01 -32.09
N PHE A 104 7.34 -1.16 -31.45
CA PHE A 104 8.59 -1.92 -31.43
C PHE A 104 8.88 -2.66 -32.73
N ARG A 105 7.88 -2.92 -33.58
CA ARG A 105 8.13 -3.41 -34.94
C ARG A 105 8.83 -2.38 -35.85
N MET A 106 8.76 -1.09 -35.51
CA MET A 106 9.50 -0.04 -36.24
C MET A 106 10.95 0.08 -35.77
N TRP A 107 11.26 -0.44 -34.58
CA TRP A 107 12.59 -0.37 -33.97
C TRP A 107 13.39 -1.65 -34.17
N PHE A 108 12.68 -2.78 -34.26
CA PHE A 108 13.20 -4.14 -34.31
C PHE A 108 12.39 -4.95 -35.34
N SER A 109 12.11 -6.21 -35.05
CA SER A 109 11.32 -7.12 -35.87
C SER A 109 9.85 -7.27 -35.42
N ASP A 110 9.03 -7.87 -36.29
CA ASP A 110 7.67 -8.30 -35.93
C ASP A 110 7.68 -9.30 -34.76
N ILE A 111 8.71 -10.15 -34.66
CA ILE A 111 8.84 -11.16 -33.58
C ILE A 111 9.03 -10.45 -32.24
N THR A 112 10.05 -9.58 -32.12
CA THR A 112 10.31 -8.78 -30.92
C THR A 112 9.06 -8.02 -30.49
N ALA A 113 8.37 -7.41 -31.45
CA ALA A 113 7.16 -6.65 -31.20
C ALA A 113 6.00 -7.50 -30.64
N VAL A 114 5.85 -8.75 -31.09
CA VAL A 114 4.82 -9.67 -30.57
C VAL A 114 5.14 -10.09 -29.13
N TYR A 115 6.41 -10.36 -28.79
CA TYR A 115 6.80 -10.64 -27.41
C TYR A 115 6.57 -9.45 -26.48
N VAL A 116 6.86 -8.23 -26.93
CA VAL A 116 6.54 -7.03 -26.15
C VAL A 116 5.03 -6.91 -25.94
N ALA A 117 4.22 -7.13 -26.98
CA ALA A 117 2.77 -7.13 -26.85
C ALA A 117 2.28 -8.23 -25.90
N ALA A 118 2.88 -9.42 -25.92
CA ALA A 118 2.60 -10.49 -24.96
C ALA A 118 2.93 -10.06 -23.53
N GLY A 119 4.09 -9.43 -23.29
CA GLY A 119 4.45 -8.91 -21.97
C GLY A 119 3.49 -7.83 -21.48
N ILE A 120 3.08 -6.89 -22.33
CA ILE A 120 2.08 -5.85 -21.99
C ILE A 120 0.69 -6.46 -21.77
N GLY A 121 0.32 -7.47 -22.55
CA GLY A 121 -1.01 -8.06 -22.52
C GLY A 121 -1.22 -9.04 -21.37
N LEU A 122 -0.19 -9.80 -20.99
CA LEU A 122 -0.34 -11.03 -20.21
C LEU A 122 0.40 -11.03 -18.87
N LEU A 123 1.35 -10.12 -18.63
CA LEU A 123 1.97 -9.99 -17.31
C LEU A 123 1.05 -9.24 -16.34
N GLN A 124 1.04 -9.67 -15.08
CA GLN A 124 0.19 -9.14 -14.03
C GLN A 124 0.46 -7.67 -13.75
N TYR A 125 1.71 -7.23 -13.94
CA TYR A 125 2.12 -5.85 -13.72
C TYR A 125 1.33 -4.84 -14.59
N PRO A 126 1.34 -4.89 -15.93
CA PRO A 126 0.45 -4.05 -16.76
C PRO A 126 -1.05 -4.33 -16.60
N ILE A 127 -1.45 -5.54 -16.19
CA ILE A 127 -2.87 -5.89 -15.97
C ILE A 127 -3.40 -5.10 -14.75
N LEU A 128 -2.74 -5.23 -13.60
CA LEU A 128 -3.11 -4.54 -12.36
C LEU A 128 -3.23 -3.03 -12.59
N TYR A 129 -2.20 -2.40 -13.18
CA TYR A 129 -2.21 -0.96 -13.42
C TYR A 129 -3.17 -0.49 -14.53
N SER A 130 -3.85 -1.43 -15.20
CA SER A 130 -4.99 -1.13 -16.07
C SER A 130 -6.35 -1.28 -15.41
N GLN A 131 -6.42 -2.04 -14.32
CA GLN A 131 -7.63 -2.16 -13.51
C GLN A 131 -7.74 -1.05 -12.46
N LEU A 132 -6.72 -0.20 -12.30
CA LEU A 132 -6.76 0.95 -11.40
C LEU A 132 -7.22 2.22 -12.14
N ALA A 133 -8.20 2.92 -11.57
CA ALA A 133 -8.64 4.24 -12.03
C ALA A 133 -7.66 5.37 -11.64
N ARG A 134 -6.42 5.24 -12.13
CA ARG A 134 -5.23 6.01 -11.76
C ARG A 134 -4.41 6.34 -13.02
N PRO A 135 -3.41 7.24 -12.95
CA PRO A 135 -2.72 7.76 -14.15
C PRO A 135 -1.89 6.75 -14.96
N TYR A 136 -1.84 5.49 -14.55
CA TYR A 136 -0.93 4.49 -15.08
C TYR A 136 -1.27 4.06 -16.52
N SER A 137 -2.49 3.63 -16.80
CA SER A 137 -2.85 3.16 -18.15
C SER A 137 -2.94 4.28 -19.18
N ILE A 138 -3.46 5.44 -18.77
CA ILE A 138 -3.42 6.66 -19.60
C ILE A 138 -1.95 7.01 -19.87
N GLY A 139 -1.10 7.04 -18.85
CA GLY A 139 0.30 7.39 -19.03
C GLY A 139 1.09 6.39 -19.88
N LEU A 140 0.82 5.09 -19.75
CA LEU A 140 1.42 4.06 -20.60
C LEU A 140 1.02 4.23 -22.07
N LEU A 141 -0.26 4.50 -22.33
CA LEU A 141 -0.75 4.79 -23.68
C LEU A 141 -0.04 6.03 -24.26
N PHE A 142 0.02 7.12 -23.49
CA PHE A 142 0.66 8.35 -23.93
C PHE A 142 2.17 8.20 -24.12
N MET A 143 2.84 7.38 -23.31
CA MET A 143 4.24 7.01 -23.54
C MET A 143 4.43 6.33 -24.89
N LEU A 144 3.63 5.30 -25.18
CA LEU A 144 3.70 4.57 -26.44
C LEU A 144 3.33 5.45 -27.65
N LEU A 145 2.31 6.29 -27.52
CA LEU A 145 1.92 7.26 -28.55
C LEU A 145 3.02 8.28 -28.80
N TYR A 146 3.63 8.83 -27.74
CA TYR A 146 4.73 9.78 -27.86
C TYR A 146 5.92 9.12 -28.56
N THR A 147 6.32 7.92 -28.13
CA THR A 147 7.36 7.14 -28.81
C THR A 147 7.01 6.86 -30.26
N TYR A 148 5.75 6.54 -30.59
CA TYR A 148 5.29 6.30 -31.95
C TYR A 148 5.49 7.54 -32.86
N TYR A 149 5.05 8.71 -32.43
CA TYR A 149 5.21 9.95 -33.21
C TYR A 149 6.65 10.46 -33.21
N TRP A 150 7.38 10.29 -32.11
CA TRP A 150 8.81 10.55 -32.04
C TRP A 150 9.58 9.69 -33.06
N THR A 151 9.25 8.39 -33.15
CA THR A 151 9.85 7.46 -34.13
C THR A 151 9.58 7.90 -35.55
N LYS A 152 8.36 8.35 -35.84
CA LYS A 152 8.00 8.90 -37.15
C LYS A 152 8.87 10.11 -37.52
N LEU A 153 9.12 11.01 -36.58
CA LEU A 153 9.95 12.19 -36.80
C LEU A 153 11.44 11.84 -36.93
N VAL A 154 11.98 11.12 -35.96
CA VAL A 154 13.42 10.95 -35.76
C VAL A 154 13.98 9.81 -36.62
N PHE A 155 13.28 8.69 -36.74
CA PHE A 155 13.76 7.51 -37.50
C PHE A 155 13.19 7.44 -38.91
N LEU A 156 11.87 7.67 -39.05
CA LEU A 156 11.19 7.50 -40.34
C LEU A 156 11.14 8.78 -41.19
N ASN A 157 11.66 9.90 -40.68
CA ASN A 157 11.72 11.19 -41.40
C ASN A 157 10.36 11.68 -41.93
N ARG A 158 9.26 11.41 -41.21
CA ARG A 158 7.88 11.76 -41.60
C ARG A 158 7.49 13.14 -41.07
N TYR A 159 7.84 14.16 -41.84
CA TYR A 159 7.78 15.58 -41.48
C TYR A 159 6.49 16.32 -41.89
N ASN A 160 5.32 15.69 -41.74
CA ASN A 160 4.04 16.31 -42.10
C ASN A 160 3.35 16.98 -40.88
N LEU A 161 2.40 17.87 -41.16
CA LEU A 161 1.69 18.67 -40.15
C LEU A 161 0.99 17.78 -39.10
N LYS A 162 0.37 16.68 -39.52
CA LYS A 162 -0.29 15.71 -38.64
C LYS A 162 0.68 15.14 -37.61
N THR A 163 1.90 14.76 -38.03
CA THR A 163 2.92 14.24 -37.09
C THR A 163 3.34 15.31 -36.09
N TYR A 164 3.51 16.57 -36.50
CA TYR A 164 3.90 17.65 -35.59
C TYR A 164 2.82 17.97 -34.56
N ILE A 165 1.57 18.14 -35.00
CA ILE A 165 0.45 18.44 -34.13
C ILE A 165 0.28 17.33 -33.09
N LEU A 166 0.29 16.07 -33.53
CA LEU A 166 0.13 14.94 -32.60
C LEU A 166 1.31 14.79 -31.66
N TYR A 167 2.55 14.98 -32.13
CA TYR A 167 3.73 15.01 -31.27
C TYR A 167 3.60 16.07 -30.15
N ILE A 168 3.19 17.29 -30.51
CA ILE A 168 3.01 18.38 -29.55
C ILE A 168 1.87 18.06 -28.58
N ILE A 169 0.67 17.72 -29.07
CA ILE A 169 -0.50 17.48 -28.21
C ILE A 169 -0.22 16.33 -27.24
N ILE A 170 0.32 15.20 -27.72
CA ILE A 170 0.65 14.05 -26.87
C ILE A 170 1.73 14.44 -25.85
N GLY A 171 2.74 15.20 -26.27
CA GLY A 171 3.78 15.72 -25.39
C GLY A 171 3.20 16.58 -24.27
N ILE A 172 2.34 17.55 -24.60
CA ILE A 172 1.67 18.42 -23.62
C ILE A 172 0.82 17.60 -22.67
N CYS A 173 -0.08 16.73 -23.17
CA CYS A 173 -0.91 15.90 -22.31
C CYS A 173 -0.07 15.05 -21.34
N SER A 174 1.05 14.50 -21.81
CA SER A 174 1.97 13.71 -20.98
C SER A 174 2.51 14.50 -19.78
N LEU A 175 2.78 15.80 -19.94
CA LEU A 175 3.19 16.70 -18.84
C LEU A 175 2.15 16.79 -17.73
N TYR A 176 0.87 16.69 -18.10
CA TYR A 176 -0.27 16.83 -17.21
C TYR A 176 -0.86 15.48 -16.75
N ILE A 177 -0.22 14.34 -17.08
CA ILE A 177 -0.63 13.00 -16.61
C ILE A 177 0.19 12.53 -15.41
N HIS A 178 1.53 12.49 -15.53
CA HIS A 178 2.40 11.90 -14.50
C HIS A 178 3.86 12.36 -14.62
N TYR A 179 4.56 12.60 -13.51
CA TYR A 179 5.95 13.09 -13.51
C TYR A 179 6.98 12.13 -14.11
N PHE A 180 6.93 10.84 -13.76
CA PHE A 180 7.78 9.84 -14.41
C PHE A 180 7.51 9.66 -15.91
N LEU A 181 6.28 9.91 -16.38
CA LEU A 181 6.00 9.98 -17.82
C LEU A 181 6.68 11.21 -18.44
N THR A 182 6.53 12.38 -17.81
CA THR A 182 7.24 13.62 -18.19
C THR A 182 8.75 13.42 -18.28
N LEU A 183 9.33 12.72 -17.31
CA LEU A 183 10.76 12.39 -17.30
C LEU A 183 11.15 11.52 -18.50
N ASN A 184 10.36 10.48 -18.80
CA ASN A 184 10.62 9.60 -19.95
C ASN A 184 10.51 10.34 -21.30
N ILE A 185 9.48 11.15 -21.50
CA ILE A 185 9.34 11.92 -22.75
C ILE A 185 10.42 12.99 -22.89
N LEU A 186 10.90 13.55 -21.77
CA LEU A 186 12.01 14.51 -21.75
C LEU A 186 13.31 13.82 -22.19
N ILE A 187 13.63 12.65 -21.61
CA ILE A 187 14.78 11.85 -22.02
C ILE A 187 14.71 11.53 -23.51
N LEU A 188 13.56 11.05 -24.00
CA LEU A 188 13.37 10.76 -25.42
C LEU A 188 13.49 12.02 -26.30
N GLY A 189 12.96 13.15 -25.81
CA GLY A 189 13.10 14.48 -26.40
C GLY A 189 14.56 14.88 -26.60
N VAL A 190 15.37 14.77 -25.53
CA VAL A 190 16.81 15.06 -25.55
C VAL A 190 17.56 14.12 -26.49
N LEU A 191 17.33 12.81 -26.39
CA LEU A 191 17.97 11.83 -27.28
C LEU A 191 17.62 12.10 -28.76
N GLY A 192 16.37 12.46 -29.05
CA GLY A 192 15.93 12.78 -30.40
C GLY A 192 16.65 13.99 -31.02
N PHE A 193 17.11 14.95 -30.23
CA PHE A 193 17.89 16.08 -30.74
C PHE A 193 19.23 15.62 -31.37
N PHE A 194 19.87 14.63 -30.74
CA PHE A 194 21.12 14.06 -31.24
C PHE A 194 20.90 13.11 -32.42
N LEU A 195 19.73 12.47 -32.49
CA LEU A 195 19.41 11.46 -33.49
C LEU A 195 18.72 12.02 -34.74
N ILE A 196 18.03 13.16 -34.65
CA ILE A 196 17.35 13.78 -35.79
C ILE A 196 18.36 14.36 -36.79
N LYS A 197 17.99 14.40 -38.08
CA LYS A 197 18.82 15.00 -39.13
C LYS A 197 19.18 16.45 -38.79
N LYS A 198 20.47 16.81 -38.96
CA LYS A 198 21.03 18.13 -38.57
C LYS A 198 20.18 19.33 -39.04
N TYR A 199 19.73 19.33 -40.30
CA TYR A 199 18.92 20.42 -40.87
C TYR A 199 17.52 20.57 -40.26
N ARG A 200 17.04 19.58 -39.48
CA ARG A 200 15.74 19.61 -38.78
C ARG A 200 15.85 19.98 -37.30
N ARG A 201 17.07 20.12 -36.75
CA ARG A 201 17.29 20.41 -35.32
C ARG A 201 16.55 21.65 -34.85
N LYS A 202 16.55 22.74 -35.64
CA LYS A 202 15.80 23.96 -35.30
C LYS A 202 14.30 23.70 -35.15
N THR A 203 13.68 23.02 -36.14
CA THR A 203 12.26 22.67 -36.04
C THR A 203 12.01 21.77 -34.84
N TYR A 204 12.84 20.76 -34.61
CA TYR A 204 12.69 19.85 -33.48
C TYR A 204 12.81 20.56 -32.12
N LEU A 205 13.72 21.51 -31.99
CA LEU A 205 13.83 22.38 -30.80
C LEU A 205 12.56 23.22 -30.61
N ILE A 206 11.99 23.79 -31.68
CA ILE A 206 10.73 24.54 -31.60
C ILE A 206 9.58 23.65 -31.12
N LEU A 207 9.45 22.43 -31.66
CA LEU A 207 8.40 21.50 -31.23
C LEU A 207 8.51 21.16 -29.73
N ASN A 208 9.72 20.86 -29.26
CA ASN A 208 9.95 20.55 -27.84
C ASN A 208 9.86 21.79 -26.94
N ALA A 209 10.20 22.98 -27.45
CA ALA A 209 10.01 24.24 -26.74
C ALA A 209 8.51 24.53 -26.56
N ILE A 210 7.68 24.30 -27.58
CA ILE A 210 6.21 24.43 -27.44
C ILE A 210 5.68 23.49 -26.35
N VAL A 211 6.13 22.23 -26.35
CA VAL A 211 5.76 21.26 -25.29
C VAL A 211 6.21 21.77 -23.92
N GLY A 212 7.47 22.17 -23.77
CA GLY A 212 8.03 22.66 -22.50
C GLY A 212 7.37 23.94 -22.00
N LEU A 213 7.09 24.90 -22.88
CA LEU A 213 6.40 26.16 -22.54
C LEU A 213 4.97 25.91 -22.06
N ALA A 214 4.31 24.86 -22.55
CA ALA A 214 3.00 24.47 -22.06
C ALA A 214 3.00 24.00 -20.59
N PHE A 215 4.17 23.74 -19.99
CA PHE A 215 4.29 23.44 -18.56
C PHE A 215 4.27 24.69 -17.68
N LEU A 216 4.56 25.88 -18.23
CA LEU A 216 4.71 27.11 -17.45
C LEU A 216 3.49 27.47 -16.59
N PRO A 217 2.23 27.34 -17.08
CA PRO A 217 1.07 27.62 -16.24
C PRO A 217 0.98 26.73 -14.99
N TYR A 218 1.58 25.54 -15.05
CA TYR A 218 1.52 24.53 -14.00
C TYR A 218 2.73 24.56 -13.04
N ILE A 219 3.77 25.34 -13.34
CA ILE A 219 5.03 25.32 -12.59
C ILE A 219 4.83 25.60 -11.09
N LYS A 220 3.91 26.51 -10.75
CA LYS A 220 3.61 26.85 -9.36
C LYS A 220 3.03 25.65 -8.60
N ILE A 221 2.09 24.92 -9.21
CA ILE A 221 1.49 23.72 -8.61
C ILE A 221 2.54 22.62 -8.48
N PHE A 222 3.37 22.43 -9.51
CA PHE A 222 4.48 21.48 -9.46
C PHE A 222 5.44 21.74 -8.30
N LEU A 223 5.84 23.00 -8.08
CA LEU A 223 6.73 23.36 -6.97
C LEU A 223 6.07 23.12 -5.60
N ILE A 224 4.77 23.40 -5.47
CA ILE A 224 4.00 23.10 -4.24
C ILE A 224 3.94 21.58 -4.00
N GLN A 225 3.63 20.80 -5.03
CA GLN A 225 3.61 19.33 -4.94
C GLN A 225 4.98 18.77 -4.56
N LEU A 226 6.06 19.37 -5.05
CA LEU A 226 7.42 18.99 -4.69
C LEU A 226 7.76 19.38 -3.24
N SER A 227 7.26 20.51 -2.75
CA SER A 227 7.55 21.04 -1.40
C SER A 227 6.75 20.37 -0.29
N VAL A 228 5.54 19.89 -0.58
CA VAL A 228 4.78 19.05 0.36
C VAL A 228 5.52 17.73 0.66
N GLY A 229 6.50 17.39 -0.18
CA GLY A 229 7.25 16.15 -0.13
C GLY A 229 6.54 15.06 -0.90
N GLY A 230 7.29 13.99 -1.21
CA GLY A 230 6.67 12.71 -1.53
C GLY A 230 5.78 12.26 -0.36
N VAL A 231 5.04 11.17 -0.50
CA VAL A 231 4.12 10.68 0.55
C VAL A 231 4.87 10.07 1.76
N GLY A 232 5.97 10.70 2.19
CA GLY A 232 6.96 10.28 3.17
C GLY A 232 6.46 10.14 4.60
N ASN A 233 5.16 10.31 4.84
CA ASN A 233 4.51 9.84 6.07
C ASN A 233 4.17 8.34 6.01
N TRP A 234 4.08 7.72 4.82
CA TRP A 234 3.76 6.29 4.69
C TRP A 234 4.58 5.53 3.64
N LEU A 235 5.25 6.20 2.69
CA LEU A 235 6.12 5.54 1.73
C LEU A 235 7.57 5.47 2.24
N PRO A 236 8.13 4.26 2.46
CA PRO A 236 9.51 4.12 2.91
C PRO A 236 10.52 4.50 1.81
N LYS A 237 11.75 4.79 2.21
CA LYS A 237 12.88 4.96 1.28
C LYS A 237 13.11 3.65 0.51
N PRO A 238 13.52 3.72 -0.77
CA PRO A 238 13.80 2.51 -1.53
C PRO A 238 15.01 1.76 -0.96
N GLU A 239 14.91 0.44 -0.88
CA GLU A 239 16.01 -0.43 -0.50
C GLU A 239 17.05 -0.55 -1.64
N ASN A 240 18.25 -1.02 -1.31
CA ASN A 240 19.34 -1.17 -2.28
C ASN A 240 19.03 -2.19 -3.38
N ASP A 241 18.18 -3.17 -3.11
CA ASP A 241 17.75 -4.20 -4.04
C ASP A 241 16.46 -3.84 -4.81
N PHE A 242 15.95 -2.60 -4.66
CA PHE A 242 14.67 -2.16 -5.23
C PHE A 242 14.50 -2.52 -6.71
N PHE A 243 15.55 -2.38 -7.53
CA PHE A 243 15.46 -2.71 -8.95
C PHE A 243 15.30 -4.21 -9.20
N LEU A 244 15.97 -5.05 -8.39
CA LEU A 244 15.86 -6.51 -8.50
C LEU A 244 14.48 -6.99 -8.05
N THR A 245 13.98 -6.44 -6.94
CA THR A 245 12.61 -6.74 -6.47
C THR A 245 11.55 -6.21 -7.45
N TYR A 246 11.78 -5.04 -8.06
CA TYR A 246 10.98 -4.52 -9.16
C TYR A 246 10.96 -5.45 -10.37
N LEU A 247 12.12 -5.98 -10.81
CA LEU A 247 12.17 -6.94 -11.92
C LEU A 247 11.40 -8.20 -11.58
N TYR A 248 11.60 -8.76 -10.39
CA TYR A 248 10.85 -9.93 -9.91
C TYR A 248 9.34 -9.67 -9.93
N TYR A 249 8.89 -8.51 -9.44
CA TYR A 249 7.50 -8.08 -9.45
C TYR A 249 6.93 -7.91 -10.87
N CYS A 250 7.68 -7.30 -11.79
CA CYS A 250 7.23 -7.13 -13.18
C CYS A 250 6.94 -8.45 -13.89
N PHE A 251 7.62 -9.52 -13.48
CA PHE A 251 7.52 -10.85 -14.06
C PHE A 251 6.76 -11.82 -13.15
N ASN A 252 5.63 -11.34 -12.61
CA ASN A 252 4.64 -12.09 -11.82
C ASN A 252 5.22 -12.72 -10.55
N SER A 253 6.30 -12.17 -10.00
CA SER A 253 6.98 -12.75 -8.83
C SER A 253 7.26 -14.24 -9.02
N ASN A 254 7.74 -14.61 -10.21
CA ASN A 254 7.94 -16.00 -10.60
C ASN A 254 9.30 -16.24 -11.25
N TRP A 255 10.14 -17.05 -10.59
CA TRP A 255 11.49 -17.37 -11.06
C TRP A 255 11.52 -18.10 -12.40
N VAL A 256 10.49 -18.87 -12.76
CA VAL A 256 10.46 -19.59 -14.05
C VAL A 256 10.42 -18.61 -15.21
N ILE A 257 9.68 -17.50 -15.09
CA ILE A 257 9.67 -16.44 -16.12
C ILE A 257 11.05 -15.79 -16.20
N ILE A 258 11.66 -15.46 -15.06
CA ILE A 258 13.00 -14.85 -15.03
C ILE A 258 14.04 -15.77 -15.72
N VAL A 259 14.08 -17.06 -15.36
CA VAL A 259 14.98 -18.04 -15.96
C VAL A 259 14.72 -18.16 -17.46
N PHE A 260 13.46 -18.20 -17.89
CA PHE A 260 13.08 -18.21 -19.30
C PHE A 260 13.62 -16.97 -20.04
N LEU A 261 13.44 -15.77 -19.50
CA LEU A 261 13.94 -14.52 -20.10
C LEU A 261 15.48 -14.46 -20.14
N LEU A 262 16.15 -14.92 -19.08
CA LEU A 262 17.60 -15.00 -19.04
C LEU A 262 18.13 -15.99 -20.09
N ALA A 263 17.49 -17.14 -20.25
CA ALA A 263 17.84 -18.10 -21.30
C ALA A 263 17.68 -17.50 -22.70
N MET A 264 16.65 -16.68 -22.93
CA MET A 264 16.46 -15.97 -24.18
C MET A 264 17.58 -14.95 -24.44
N ILE A 265 17.93 -14.13 -23.44
CA ILE A 265 19.03 -13.16 -23.55
C ILE A 265 20.35 -13.89 -23.83
N LEU A 266 20.67 -14.93 -23.04
CA LEU A 266 21.90 -15.72 -23.20
C LEU A 266 21.98 -16.36 -24.59
N SER A 267 20.89 -16.96 -25.08
CA SER A 267 20.84 -17.54 -26.43
C SER A 267 21.12 -16.50 -27.52
N GLY A 268 20.58 -15.29 -27.37
CA GLY A 268 20.78 -14.21 -28.32
C GLY A 268 22.17 -13.58 -28.27
N ILE A 269 22.85 -13.61 -27.11
CA ILE A 269 24.25 -13.18 -26.97
C ILE A 269 25.18 -14.23 -27.57
N LEU A 270 24.98 -15.51 -27.23
CA LEU A 270 25.81 -16.63 -27.67
C LEU A 270 25.71 -16.90 -29.18
N SER A 271 24.65 -16.46 -29.85
CA SER A 271 24.55 -16.61 -31.31
C SER A 271 25.49 -15.68 -32.09
N PHE A 272 26.17 -14.71 -31.43
CA PHE A 272 27.07 -13.70 -32.02
C PHE A 272 26.50 -12.89 -33.22
N GLN A 273 25.23 -13.09 -33.55
CA GLN A 273 24.55 -12.45 -34.67
C GLN A 273 23.79 -11.18 -34.23
N ASN A 274 23.40 -11.08 -32.95
CA ASN A 274 22.79 -9.87 -32.42
C ASN A 274 23.85 -8.84 -32.04
N LYS A 275 24.03 -7.85 -32.91
CA LYS A 275 24.87 -6.69 -32.60
C LYS A 275 24.05 -5.66 -31.85
N PHE A 276 24.51 -5.33 -30.65
CA PHE A 276 24.00 -4.21 -29.88
C PHE A 276 24.00 -2.94 -30.74
N ASN A 277 22.84 -2.29 -30.88
CA ASN A 277 22.67 -1.18 -31.80
C ASN A 277 22.23 0.11 -31.08
N LYS A 278 22.06 1.19 -31.84
CA LYS A 278 21.63 2.49 -31.30
C LYS A 278 20.27 2.43 -30.57
N ASN A 279 19.36 1.56 -31.01
CA ASN A 279 18.04 1.42 -30.39
C ASN A 279 18.19 0.79 -29.01
N ASN A 280 19.06 -0.19 -28.83
CA ASN A 280 19.38 -0.75 -27.52
C ASN A 280 19.87 0.31 -26.53
N TRP A 281 20.75 1.23 -26.95
CA TRP A 281 21.19 2.35 -26.11
C TRP A 281 20.06 3.28 -25.68
N ILE A 282 19.12 3.57 -26.58
CA ILE A 282 17.93 4.37 -26.26
C ILE A 282 17.05 3.65 -25.25
N LEU A 283 16.83 2.33 -25.43
CA LEU A 283 16.07 1.54 -24.46
C LEU A 283 16.74 1.57 -23.08
N LEU A 284 18.05 1.38 -23.01
CA LEU A 284 18.80 1.47 -21.74
C LEU A 284 18.65 2.83 -21.07
N ALA A 285 18.70 3.92 -21.83
CA ALA A 285 18.48 5.27 -21.30
C ALA A 285 17.06 5.43 -20.73
N LEU A 286 16.03 4.92 -21.42
CA LEU A 286 14.63 4.99 -20.98
C LEU A 286 14.32 4.05 -19.80
N ILE A 287 15.15 3.04 -19.55
CA ILE A 287 15.03 2.15 -18.38
C ILE A 287 15.79 2.77 -17.18
N PHE A 288 17.08 3.04 -17.37
CA PHE A 288 17.97 3.36 -16.26
C PHE A 288 17.95 4.82 -15.85
N LEU A 289 17.77 5.80 -16.74
CA LEU A 289 17.74 7.20 -16.31
C LEU A 289 16.53 7.51 -15.42
N PRO A 290 15.28 7.11 -15.75
CA PRO A 290 14.14 7.32 -14.84
C PRO A 290 14.32 6.60 -13.51
N TYR A 291 14.84 5.36 -13.54
CA TYR A 291 15.15 4.59 -12.34
C TYR A 291 16.19 5.29 -11.46
N ILE A 292 17.36 5.63 -12.00
CA ILE A 292 18.47 6.25 -11.24
C ILE A 292 18.02 7.60 -10.67
N ILE A 293 17.38 8.45 -11.47
CA ILE A 293 16.90 9.75 -11.01
C ILE A 293 15.86 9.58 -9.90
N GLY A 294 14.87 8.71 -10.10
CA GLY A 294 13.82 8.43 -9.11
C GLY A 294 14.37 7.83 -7.82
N HIS A 295 15.30 6.87 -7.92
CA HIS A 295 15.92 6.20 -6.78
C HIS A 295 16.79 7.15 -5.97
N LEU A 296 17.68 7.92 -6.63
CA LEU A 296 18.54 8.90 -5.95
C LEU A 296 17.72 10.01 -5.28
N TYR A 297 16.69 10.52 -5.96
CA TYR A 297 15.78 11.50 -5.37
C TYR A 297 15.04 10.91 -4.16
N SER A 298 14.56 9.67 -4.26
CA SER A 298 13.84 9.00 -3.18
C SER A 298 14.69 8.68 -1.96
N ALA A 299 15.96 8.32 -2.17
CA ALA A 299 16.89 8.02 -1.10
C ALA A 299 17.38 9.29 -0.37
N LYS A 300 17.62 10.38 -1.12
CA LYS A 300 18.29 11.59 -0.60
C LYS A 300 17.37 12.76 -0.26
N ILE A 301 16.22 12.87 -0.93
CA ILE A 301 15.34 14.04 -0.83
C ILE A 301 14.00 13.61 -0.24
N ASN A 302 13.17 12.91 -1.01
CA ASN A 302 11.84 12.49 -0.59
C ASN A 302 11.41 11.20 -1.32
N PRO A 303 10.94 10.16 -0.62
CA PRO A 303 10.46 8.93 -1.25
C PRO A 303 9.33 9.20 -2.26
N VAL A 304 9.58 8.90 -3.53
CA VAL A 304 8.61 9.03 -4.64
C VAL A 304 8.60 7.84 -5.59
N ILE A 305 9.68 7.05 -5.64
CA ILE A 305 9.78 5.90 -6.53
C ILE A 305 8.94 4.75 -6.00
N GLN A 306 8.11 4.20 -6.86
CA GLN A 306 7.34 2.98 -6.62
C GLN A 306 7.42 2.11 -7.87
N TYR A 307 6.96 0.87 -7.79
CA TYR A 307 6.86 0.02 -8.98
C TYR A 307 5.98 0.71 -10.02
N SER A 308 4.81 1.22 -9.61
CA SER A 308 3.86 1.95 -10.47
C SER A 308 4.48 3.07 -11.30
N THR A 309 5.47 3.80 -10.75
CA THR A 309 6.12 4.92 -11.45
C THR A 309 7.03 4.48 -12.59
N LEU A 310 7.56 3.26 -12.53
CA LEU A 310 8.43 2.69 -13.57
C LEU A 310 7.65 2.00 -14.70
N LEU A 311 6.32 1.97 -14.63
CA LEU A 311 5.48 1.38 -15.68
C LEU A 311 5.72 2.01 -17.04
N PHE A 312 6.02 3.31 -17.10
CA PHE A 312 6.31 4.01 -18.36
C PHE A 312 7.64 3.56 -19.00
N SER A 313 8.57 3.05 -18.19
CA SER A 313 9.84 2.48 -18.66
C SER A 313 9.71 1.00 -19.06
N PHE A 314 8.65 0.33 -18.62
CA PHE A 314 8.47 -1.12 -18.77
C PHE A 314 8.40 -1.62 -20.23
N PRO A 315 7.72 -0.95 -21.18
CA PRO A 315 7.74 -1.39 -22.58
C PRO A 315 9.16 -1.43 -23.17
N PHE A 316 10.02 -0.51 -22.73
CA PHE A 316 11.41 -0.46 -23.17
C PHE A 316 12.27 -1.55 -22.55
N LEU A 317 11.99 -1.94 -21.30
CA LEU A 317 12.58 -3.12 -20.66
C LEU A 317 12.23 -4.40 -21.43
N LEU A 318 10.95 -4.60 -21.74
CA LEU A 318 10.51 -5.75 -22.54
C LEU A 318 11.18 -5.75 -23.93
N ALA A 319 11.18 -4.60 -24.61
CA ALA A 319 11.81 -4.48 -25.92
C ALA A 319 13.33 -4.75 -25.86
N PHE A 320 13.99 -4.37 -24.77
CA PHE A 320 15.42 -4.63 -24.60
C PHE A 320 15.68 -6.12 -24.45
N ILE A 321 14.96 -6.79 -23.55
CA ILE A 321 15.06 -8.24 -23.33
C ILE A 321 14.81 -9.02 -24.63
N PHE A 322 13.78 -8.62 -25.38
CA PHE A 322 13.36 -9.32 -26.60
C PHE A 322 14.07 -8.86 -27.89
N SER A 323 14.93 -7.84 -27.82
CA SER A 323 15.78 -7.44 -28.95
C SER A 323 16.85 -8.49 -29.30
N PHE A 324 17.20 -9.35 -28.34
CA PHE A 324 18.15 -10.45 -28.53
C PHE A 324 17.53 -11.68 -29.22
N ILE A 325 16.25 -11.60 -29.62
CA ILE A 325 15.55 -12.71 -30.27
C ILE A 325 15.80 -12.75 -31.77
N GLU A 326 16.39 -11.72 -32.41
CA GLU A 326 16.39 -11.55 -33.88
C GLU A 326 17.23 -12.57 -34.70
N ASP A 327 17.68 -13.67 -34.10
CA ASP A 327 18.53 -14.67 -34.74
C ASP A 327 17.83 -15.44 -35.89
N LYS A 328 18.55 -15.72 -36.99
CA LYS A 328 18.01 -16.53 -38.09
C LYS A 328 17.94 -18.01 -37.74
N THR A 329 18.77 -18.47 -36.80
CA THR A 329 18.88 -19.88 -36.40
C THR A 329 17.65 -20.39 -35.64
N PHE A 330 16.89 -19.50 -34.99
CA PHE A 330 15.74 -19.84 -34.13
C PHE A 330 14.36 -19.71 -34.83
N LYS A 331 14.31 -19.45 -36.14
CA LYS A 331 13.06 -19.20 -36.88
C LYS A 331 11.97 -20.27 -36.69
N GLY A 332 12.36 -21.53 -36.51
CA GLY A 332 11.42 -22.63 -36.23
C GLY A 332 10.91 -22.70 -34.79
N LEU A 333 11.68 -22.18 -33.83
CA LEU A 333 11.42 -22.31 -32.39
C LEU A 333 10.66 -21.12 -31.79
N TYR A 334 10.62 -19.95 -32.44
CA TYR A 334 9.90 -18.77 -31.92
C TYR A 334 8.42 -19.03 -31.66
N GLY A 335 7.76 -19.80 -32.52
CA GLY A 335 6.36 -20.19 -32.29
C GLY A 335 6.22 -20.94 -30.97
N ILE A 336 7.13 -21.88 -30.69
CA ILE A 336 7.12 -22.68 -29.47
C ILE A 336 7.45 -21.81 -28.26
N THR A 337 8.53 -21.03 -28.30
CA THR A 337 8.93 -20.19 -27.16
C THR A 337 7.91 -19.09 -26.90
N LEU A 338 7.23 -18.56 -27.92
CA LEU A 338 6.13 -17.61 -27.74
C LEU A 338 4.90 -18.29 -27.12
N ILE A 339 4.54 -19.50 -27.55
CA ILE A 339 3.45 -20.28 -26.92
C ILE A 339 3.77 -20.55 -25.44
N VAL A 340 5.01 -20.96 -25.14
CA VAL A 340 5.48 -21.16 -23.76
C VAL A 340 5.40 -19.86 -22.97
N PHE A 341 5.85 -18.74 -23.54
CA PHE A 341 5.78 -17.43 -22.87
C PHE A 341 4.33 -17.01 -22.60
N ILE A 342 3.43 -17.14 -23.59
CA ILE A 342 1.99 -16.85 -23.44
C ILE A 342 1.37 -17.74 -22.37
N GLY A 343 1.62 -19.06 -22.41
CA GLY A 343 1.09 -20.02 -21.44
C GLY A 343 1.60 -19.73 -20.03
N LEU A 344 2.92 -19.54 -19.87
CA LEU A 344 3.54 -19.27 -18.58
C LEU A 344 3.07 -17.94 -17.97
N THR A 345 3.04 -16.86 -18.75
CA THR A 345 2.57 -15.55 -18.28
C THR A 345 1.09 -15.57 -17.92
N THR A 346 0.24 -16.20 -18.75
CA THR A 346 -1.20 -16.32 -18.46
C THR A 346 -1.45 -17.13 -17.18
N LEU A 347 -0.84 -18.31 -17.04
CA LEU A 347 -1.00 -19.18 -15.87
C LEU A 347 -0.52 -18.50 -14.58
N THR A 348 0.65 -17.85 -14.64
CA THR A 348 1.20 -17.16 -13.47
C THR A 348 0.39 -15.92 -13.10
N SER A 349 -0.13 -15.15 -14.06
CA SER A 349 -1.00 -14.00 -13.80
C SER A 349 -2.31 -14.42 -13.13
N PHE A 350 -2.91 -15.55 -13.53
CA PHE A 350 -4.04 -16.12 -12.79
C PHE A 350 -3.65 -16.52 -11.35
N LYS A 351 -2.53 -17.23 -11.20
CA LYS A 351 -2.06 -17.70 -9.88
C LYS A 351 -1.74 -16.55 -8.92
N THR A 352 -1.19 -15.45 -9.42
CA THR A 352 -0.78 -14.30 -8.59
C THR A 352 -1.82 -13.19 -8.52
N TRP A 353 -3.00 -13.38 -9.12
CA TRP A 353 -4.04 -12.35 -9.16
C TRP A 353 -4.40 -11.84 -7.76
N GLU A 354 -4.68 -12.74 -6.80
CA GLU A 354 -5.01 -12.37 -5.42
C GLU A 354 -3.86 -11.64 -4.72
N GLN A 355 -2.61 -12.08 -4.95
CA GLN A 355 -1.43 -11.45 -4.37
C GLN A 355 -1.24 -10.01 -4.85
N TYR A 356 -1.64 -9.68 -6.08
CA TYR A 356 -1.49 -8.34 -6.63
C TYR A 356 -2.68 -7.42 -6.32
N HIS A 357 -3.86 -7.98 -6.02
CA HIS A 357 -5.09 -7.22 -5.81
C HIS A 357 -5.57 -7.15 -4.35
N LEU A 358 -5.39 -8.22 -3.57
CA LEU A 358 -5.89 -8.28 -2.18
C LEU A 358 -4.80 -7.91 -1.17
N HIS A 359 -3.56 -8.31 -1.39
CA HIS A 359 -2.48 -8.09 -0.41
C HIS A 359 -1.95 -6.65 -0.35
N PRO A 360 -1.86 -5.88 -1.45
CA PRO A 360 -1.30 -4.52 -1.40
C PRO A 360 -2.32 -3.45 -0.98
N PHE A 361 -3.62 -3.76 -1.08
CA PHE A 361 -4.71 -2.79 -0.91
C PHE A 361 -5.63 -3.19 0.26
N GLY A 362 -6.31 -2.23 0.85
CA GLY A 362 -7.34 -2.52 1.85
C GLY A 362 -8.67 -2.86 1.18
N ASP A 363 -9.36 -3.87 1.70
CA ASP A 363 -10.71 -4.19 1.28
C ASP A 363 -11.72 -3.34 2.08
N PHE A 364 -12.13 -2.21 1.52
CA PHE A 364 -13.13 -1.33 2.11
C PHE A 364 -14.56 -1.83 1.83
N LYS A 365 -14.79 -2.44 0.65
CA LYS A 365 -16.07 -3.04 0.25
C LYS A 365 -16.45 -4.16 1.22
N GLY A 366 -15.54 -5.12 1.41
CA GLY A 366 -15.73 -6.24 2.34
C GLY A 366 -15.92 -5.76 3.77
N ALA A 367 -15.09 -4.84 4.25
CA ALA A 367 -15.21 -4.31 5.61
C ALA A 367 -16.56 -3.61 5.86
N ALA A 368 -16.99 -2.73 4.94
CA ALA A 368 -18.26 -2.03 5.04
C ALA A 368 -19.47 -2.97 4.96
N ASN A 369 -19.46 -3.95 4.05
CA ASN A 369 -20.54 -4.92 3.88
C ASN A 369 -20.70 -5.81 5.12
N HIS A 370 -19.62 -6.39 5.63
CA HIS A 370 -19.70 -7.25 6.83
C HIS A 370 -20.13 -6.44 8.06
N LEU A 371 -19.57 -5.25 8.26
CA LEU A 371 -19.99 -4.36 9.35
C LEU A 371 -21.48 -4.03 9.25
N HIS A 372 -21.97 -3.69 8.05
CA HIS A 372 -23.37 -3.35 7.84
C HIS A 372 -24.29 -4.53 8.12
N ASN A 373 -24.03 -5.69 7.52
CA ASN A 373 -24.85 -6.89 7.70
C ASN A 373 -24.92 -7.29 9.17
N TRP A 374 -23.79 -7.25 9.88
CA TRP A 374 -23.76 -7.60 11.29
C TRP A 374 -24.44 -6.59 12.20
N ALA A 375 -24.35 -5.30 11.86
CA ALA A 375 -25.05 -4.26 12.60
C ALA A 375 -26.58 -4.37 12.47
N GLN A 376 -27.09 -4.79 11.30
CA GLN A 376 -28.54 -4.97 11.09
C GLN A 376 -29.14 -6.12 11.91
N GLU A 377 -28.36 -7.14 12.24
CA GLU A 377 -28.80 -8.28 13.02
C GLU A 377 -28.90 -7.99 14.53
N LEU A 378 -28.38 -6.84 14.98
CA LEU A 378 -28.25 -6.50 16.39
C LEU A 378 -29.11 -5.27 16.75
N PRO A 379 -29.61 -5.17 17.99
CA PRO A 379 -30.33 -3.97 18.43
C PRO A 379 -29.40 -2.75 18.51
N ASN A 380 -29.77 -1.66 17.84
CA ASN A 380 -28.94 -0.44 17.74
C ASN A 380 -28.64 0.17 19.12
N GLU A 381 -29.61 0.17 20.02
CA GLU A 381 -29.48 0.69 21.39
C GLU A 381 -28.51 -0.12 22.25
N LYS A 382 -28.24 -1.39 21.87
CA LYS A 382 -27.31 -2.30 22.56
C LYS A 382 -25.96 -2.45 21.88
N THR A 383 -25.73 -1.77 20.75
CA THR A 383 -24.57 -2.01 19.89
C THR A 383 -23.78 -0.72 19.65
N ASP A 384 -22.47 -0.81 19.78
CA ASP A 384 -21.54 0.22 19.30
C ASP A 384 -20.86 -0.22 18.02
N LEU A 385 -20.60 0.76 17.15
CA LEU A 385 -19.85 0.56 15.91
C LEU A 385 -18.57 1.39 16.00
N LEU A 386 -17.42 0.73 15.96
CA LEU A 386 -16.11 1.37 15.96
C LEU A 386 -15.42 1.02 14.65
N ILE A 387 -14.92 2.02 13.94
CA ILE A 387 -14.07 1.77 12.78
C ILE A 387 -12.71 2.46 12.94
N ASN A 388 -11.67 1.85 12.39
CA ASN A 388 -10.37 2.48 12.22
C ASN A 388 -10.01 2.52 10.75
N THR A 389 -9.99 3.72 10.17
CA THR A 389 -9.73 3.93 8.75
C THR A 389 -8.92 5.22 8.54
N THR A 390 -8.09 5.25 7.51
CA THR A 390 -7.33 6.44 7.11
C THR A 390 -8.24 7.61 6.73
N HIS A 391 -9.43 7.33 6.22
CA HIS A 391 -10.41 8.35 5.87
C HIS A 391 -11.84 7.79 5.93
N LEU A 392 -12.71 8.35 6.78
CA LEU A 392 -14.09 7.91 6.98
C LEU A 392 -14.88 7.77 5.67
N ASN A 393 -14.65 8.69 4.72
CA ASN A 393 -15.34 8.67 3.43
C ASN A 393 -15.09 7.40 2.59
N TYR A 394 -14.03 6.63 2.88
CA TYR A 394 -13.76 5.37 2.18
C TYR A 394 -14.79 4.30 2.54
N TYR A 395 -15.14 4.20 3.83
CA TYR A 395 -16.26 3.36 4.28
C TYR A 395 -17.60 3.93 3.81
N LYS A 396 -17.80 5.25 3.94
CA LYS A 396 -19.07 5.88 3.51
C LYS A 396 -19.38 5.63 2.04
N TYR A 397 -18.39 5.62 1.16
CA TYR A 397 -18.60 5.30 -0.26
C TYR A 397 -19.36 3.99 -0.48
N TYR A 398 -19.08 2.96 0.32
CA TYR A 398 -19.78 1.67 0.25
C TYR A 398 -21.07 1.65 1.07
N LEU A 399 -21.08 2.25 2.26
CA LEU A 399 -22.29 2.31 3.11
C LEU A 399 -23.42 3.12 2.46
N ASP A 400 -23.09 4.20 1.74
CA ASP A 400 -24.04 5.01 0.99
C ASP A 400 -24.69 4.20 -0.16
N GLN A 401 -23.97 3.23 -0.75
CA GLN A 401 -24.54 2.31 -1.76
C GLN A 401 -25.50 1.28 -1.16
N LEU A 402 -25.45 1.07 0.16
CA LEU A 402 -26.37 0.21 0.90
C LEU A 402 -27.53 1.01 1.53
N ASP A 403 -27.72 2.28 1.13
CA ASP A 403 -28.70 3.23 1.68
C ASP A 403 -28.66 3.32 3.23
N CYS A 404 -27.48 3.14 3.82
CA CYS A 404 -27.32 3.02 5.26
C CYS A 404 -26.51 4.15 5.88
N ARG A 405 -27.02 4.67 7.01
CA ARG A 405 -26.31 5.67 7.83
C ARG A 405 -26.07 5.12 9.23
N HIS A 406 -24.90 4.52 9.41
CA HIS A 406 -24.43 4.09 10.72
C HIS A 406 -23.85 5.26 11.51
N THR A 407 -24.15 5.32 12.81
CA THR A 407 -23.47 6.20 13.76
C THR A 407 -22.29 5.44 14.35
N PHE A 408 -21.08 5.94 14.10
CA PHE A 408 -19.86 5.35 14.64
C PHE A 408 -19.49 6.02 15.95
N LEU A 409 -19.13 5.22 16.95
CA LEU A 409 -18.54 5.68 18.21
C LEU A 409 -17.27 6.48 17.94
N LYS A 410 -16.39 5.93 17.10
CA LYS A 410 -15.17 6.56 16.64
C LYS A 410 -14.78 5.99 15.28
N THR A 411 -14.07 6.78 14.48
CA THR A 411 -13.73 6.42 13.09
C THR A 411 -12.23 6.37 12.81
N SER A 412 -11.42 6.78 13.77
CA SER A 412 -9.96 6.79 13.72
C SER A 412 -9.42 6.72 15.14
N VAL A 413 -8.54 5.75 15.40
CA VAL A 413 -7.85 5.60 16.69
C VAL A 413 -6.36 5.58 16.39
N THR A 414 -5.72 6.73 16.57
CA THR A 414 -4.34 6.97 16.09
C THR A 414 -3.41 7.47 17.17
N SER A 415 -3.90 7.72 18.38
CA SER A 415 -3.13 8.31 19.48
C SER A 415 -3.47 7.71 20.84
N GLU A 416 -2.59 7.91 21.82
CA GLU A 416 -2.84 7.56 23.23
C GLU A 416 -4.07 8.27 23.78
N LYS A 417 -4.28 9.52 23.39
CA LYS A 417 -5.49 10.29 23.72
C LYS A 417 -6.75 9.58 23.22
N ASP A 418 -6.72 9.04 22.01
CA ASP A 418 -7.87 8.33 21.44
C ASP A 418 -8.23 7.08 22.25
N LEU A 419 -7.22 6.35 22.74
CA LEU A 419 -7.40 5.19 23.61
C LEU A 419 -7.91 5.58 24.99
N GLY A 420 -7.37 6.66 25.58
CA GLY A 420 -7.86 7.23 26.83
C GLY A 420 -9.34 7.58 26.76
N GLU A 421 -9.77 8.30 25.71
CA GLU A 421 -11.18 8.63 25.47
C GLU A 421 -12.07 7.37 25.34
N LEU A 422 -11.60 6.35 24.60
CA LEU A 422 -12.33 5.08 24.46
C LEU A 422 -12.41 4.30 25.78
N SER A 423 -11.33 4.23 26.56
CA SER A 423 -11.31 3.60 27.88
C SER A 423 -12.34 4.24 28.80
N LYS A 424 -12.38 5.58 28.85
CA LYS A 424 -13.35 6.37 29.63
C LYS A 424 -14.79 6.16 29.18
N TYR A 425 -15.01 6.00 27.87
CA TYR A 425 -16.33 5.69 27.34
C TYR A 425 -16.75 4.25 27.72
N PHE A 426 -15.88 3.28 27.50
CA PHE A 426 -16.17 1.87 27.76
C PHE A 426 -16.40 1.55 29.23
N SER A 427 -15.77 2.28 30.16
CA SER A 427 -16.01 2.12 31.60
C SER A 427 -17.41 2.55 32.05
N LYS A 428 -18.09 3.42 31.29
CA LYS A 428 -19.39 4.01 31.66
C LYS A 428 -20.56 3.43 30.88
N GLN A 429 -20.34 2.98 29.64
CA GLN A 429 -21.38 2.44 28.77
C GLN A 429 -21.89 1.06 29.22
N LYS A 430 -23.17 0.78 28.93
CA LYS A 430 -23.84 -0.50 29.28
C LYS A 430 -24.22 -1.37 28.07
N LYS A 431 -23.84 -0.97 26.86
CA LYS A 431 -24.07 -1.73 25.62
C LYS A 431 -23.43 -3.11 25.70
N GLU A 432 -24.08 -4.09 25.06
CA GLU A 432 -23.73 -5.51 25.14
C GLU A 432 -22.81 -5.91 23.99
N HIS A 433 -22.87 -5.20 22.86
CA HIS A 433 -22.17 -5.52 21.62
C HIS A 433 -21.29 -4.38 21.14
N LEU A 434 -20.14 -4.73 20.57
CA LEU A 434 -19.28 -3.83 19.82
C LEU A 434 -18.87 -4.50 18.50
N ILE A 435 -19.14 -3.86 17.38
CA ILE A 435 -18.56 -4.24 16.09
C ILE A 435 -17.38 -3.33 15.83
N PHE A 436 -16.19 -3.92 15.74
CA PHE A 436 -14.96 -3.23 15.38
C PHE A 436 -14.55 -3.60 13.95
N SER A 437 -14.26 -2.61 13.11
CA SER A 437 -13.79 -2.84 11.74
C SER A 437 -12.59 -1.97 11.40
N TRP A 438 -11.64 -2.50 10.65
CA TRP A 438 -10.53 -1.71 10.11
C TRP A 438 -10.17 -2.16 8.70
N SER A 439 -9.67 -1.23 7.89
CA SER A 439 -9.18 -1.51 6.54
C SER A 439 -8.11 -0.50 6.12
N ALA A 440 -6.96 -1.00 5.67
CA ALA A 440 -5.75 -0.23 5.34
C ALA A 440 -5.41 0.90 6.33
N ALA A 441 -5.53 0.63 7.63
CA ALA A 441 -5.26 1.58 8.70
C ALA A 441 -4.21 1.03 9.66
N ASN A 442 -3.39 1.93 10.21
CA ASN A 442 -2.52 1.60 11.32
C ASN A 442 -3.38 1.49 12.58
N ASN A 443 -3.29 0.35 13.26
CA ASN A 443 -3.98 0.15 14.53
C ASN A 443 -2.98 0.28 15.67
N TYR A 444 -3.33 1.08 16.67
CA TYR A 444 -2.59 1.13 17.91
C TYR A 444 -2.66 -0.26 18.58
N TYR A 445 -1.53 -0.81 19.06
CA TYR A 445 -1.43 -2.22 19.47
C TYR A 445 -2.42 -2.56 20.58
N GLU A 446 -2.62 -1.62 21.49
CA GLU A 446 -3.49 -1.70 22.66
C GLU A 446 -4.99 -1.67 22.32
N LEU A 447 -5.41 -1.28 21.11
CA LEU A 447 -6.82 -1.06 20.81
C LEU A 447 -7.67 -2.34 20.94
N LYS A 448 -7.23 -3.45 20.34
CA LYS A 448 -7.92 -4.75 20.45
C LYS A 448 -7.95 -5.23 21.90
N GLU A 449 -6.88 -5.02 22.64
CA GLU A 449 -6.76 -5.43 24.04
C GLU A 449 -7.65 -4.61 24.97
N LEU A 450 -7.72 -3.30 24.75
CA LEU A 450 -8.66 -2.42 25.43
C LEU A 450 -10.10 -2.83 25.16
N ILE A 451 -10.43 -3.17 23.91
CA ILE A 451 -11.76 -3.67 23.54
C ILE A 451 -12.05 -4.99 24.25
N ARG A 452 -11.12 -5.96 24.22
CA ARG A 452 -11.24 -7.27 24.87
C ARG A 452 -11.42 -7.15 26.38
N TYR A 453 -10.78 -6.18 27.02
CA TYR A 453 -10.98 -5.93 28.44
C TYR A 453 -12.47 -5.64 28.78
N TYR A 454 -13.15 -4.84 27.95
CA TYR A 454 -14.57 -4.48 28.18
C TYR A 454 -15.60 -5.41 27.50
N PHE A 455 -15.21 -6.07 26.41
CA PHE A 455 -16.03 -6.99 25.62
C PHE A 455 -15.23 -8.28 25.34
N PRO A 456 -15.08 -9.16 26.35
CA PRO A 456 -14.05 -10.21 26.34
C PRO A 456 -14.38 -11.42 25.47
N LYS A 457 -15.59 -11.52 24.93
CA LYS A 457 -16.00 -12.62 24.05
C LYS A 457 -16.03 -12.15 22.59
N ILE A 458 -15.29 -12.83 21.72
CA ILE A 458 -15.46 -12.72 20.27
C ILE A 458 -16.59 -13.65 19.84
N HIS A 459 -17.69 -13.09 19.33
CA HIS A 459 -18.82 -13.88 18.81
C HIS A 459 -18.55 -14.37 17.39
N ARG A 460 -18.02 -13.50 16.54
CA ARG A 460 -17.64 -13.80 15.15
C ARG A 460 -16.57 -12.84 14.66
N LEU A 461 -15.78 -13.32 13.70
CA LEU A 461 -14.68 -12.59 13.09
C LEU A 461 -14.63 -12.91 11.59
N LYS A 462 -14.40 -11.88 10.79
CA LYS A 462 -14.17 -12.00 9.35
C LYS A 462 -13.07 -11.04 8.95
N GLY A 463 -12.05 -11.55 8.28
CA GLY A 463 -10.98 -10.72 7.77
C GLY A 463 -10.22 -11.44 6.67
N ASN A 464 -9.38 -10.68 6.00
CA ASN A 464 -8.36 -11.16 5.06
C ASN A 464 -7.14 -10.23 5.18
N TYR A 465 -6.19 -10.32 4.24
CA TYR A 465 -5.10 -9.35 4.16
C TYR A 465 -5.61 -7.91 4.15
N ASN A 466 -5.09 -7.07 5.07
CA ASN A 466 -5.38 -5.64 5.23
C ASN A 466 -6.82 -5.21 5.58
N TYR A 467 -7.69 -6.10 6.05
CA TYR A 467 -8.94 -5.71 6.70
C TYR A 467 -9.47 -6.75 7.68
N GLU A 468 -10.28 -6.30 8.62
CA GLU A 468 -10.97 -7.17 9.57
C GLU A 468 -12.25 -6.53 10.08
N VAL A 469 -13.24 -7.37 10.38
CA VAL A 469 -14.46 -7.03 11.10
C VAL A 469 -14.63 -8.05 12.22
N ILE A 470 -14.76 -7.56 13.45
CA ILE A 470 -14.87 -8.37 14.66
C ILE A 470 -16.11 -7.94 15.42
N HIS A 471 -16.91 -8.90 15.84
CA HIS A 471 -18.04 -8.67 16.74
C HIS A 471 -17.67 -9.15 18.14
N PHE A 472 -17.44 -8.19 19.03
CA PHE A 472 -17.20 -8.40 20.44
C PHE A 472 -18.49 -8.29 21.25
N VAL A 473 -18.59 -9.07 22.31
CA VAL A 473 -19.76 -9.14 23.20
C VAL A 473 -19.31 -9.20 24.65
N LYS A 474 -20.10 -8.61 25.55
CA LYS A 474 -19.95 -8.83 26.99
C LYS A 474 -20.24 -10.28 27.35
N GLY A 475 -19.58 -10.78 28.39
CA GLY A 475 -19.76 -12.16 28.87
C GLY A 475 -18.50 -12.69 29.53
N GLU A 476 -18.43 -14.00 29.70
CA GLU A 476 -17.20 -14.63 30.20
C GLU A 476 -16.08 -14.52 29.15
N PRO A 477 -14.85 -14.20 29.58
CA PRO A 477 -13.70 -14.21 28.69
C PRO A 477 -13.50 -15.56 28.03
N GLN A 478 -13.05 -15.56 26.77
CA GLN A 478 -12.35 -16.70 26.20
C GLN A 478 -11.20 -17.10 27.16
N PRO A 479 -10.83 -18.38 27.29
CA PRO A 479 -9.76 -18.79 28.19
C PRO A 479 -8.52 -17.95 27.91
N LYS A 480 -8.20 -17.08 28.85
CA LYS A 480 -6.98 -16.29 28.83
C LYS A 480 -5.83 -17.27 29.08
N THR A 481 -4.78 -17.20 28.27
CA THR A 481 -3.44 -17.56 28.74
C THR A 481 -3.03 -16.48 29.73
N VAL A 482 -3.41 -16.68 31.00
CA VAL A 482 -2.99 -15.82 32.11
C VAL A 482 -1.71 -16.40 32.65
N ASP A 483 -0.61 -15.66 32.53
CA ASP A 483 0.68 -16.16 32.98
C ASP A 483 1.15 -15.44 34.26
N TYR A 484 0.83 -14.16 34.48
CA TYR A 484 1.28 -13.43 35.68
C TYR A 484 0.31 -12.32 36.13
N GLU A 485 -0.37 -12.51 37.27
CA GLU A 485 -1.27 -11.52 37.88
C GLU A 485 -0.86 -11.19 39.32
N ILE A 486 -1.16 -9.98 39.78
CA ILE A 486 -1.04 -9.57 41.18
C ILE A 486 -2.12 -8.56 41.56
N GLY A 487 -2.92 -8.90 42.57
CA GLY A 487 -3.86 -7.98 43.26
C GLY A 487 -3.40 -7.63 44.68
N PHE A 488 -2.12 -7.81 44.98
CA PHE A 488 -1.47 -7.47 46.26
C PHE A 488 -2.00 -8.16 47.54
N GLU A 489 -2.86 -9.17 47.40
CA GLU A 489 -3.41 -9.94 48.54
C GLU A 489 -2.45 -11.00 49.12
N SER A 490 -1.41 -11.36 48.38
CA SER A 490 -0.43 -12.36 48.79
C SER A 490 0.93 -12.05 48.19
N PRO A 491 2.03 -12.48 48.82
CA PRO A 491 3.36 -12.36 48.25
C PRO A 491 3.41 -12.98 46.84
N SER A 492 4.02 -12.27 45.90
CA SER A 492 4.16 -12.74 44.53
C SER A 492 5.58 -13.22 44.27
N ASN A 493 5.70 -14.39 43.64
CA ASN A 493 6.98 -14.89 43.16
C ASN A 493 7.45 -14.18 41.90
N PHE A 494 6.57 -13.45 41.20
CA PHE A 494 6.83 -12.89 39.88
C PHE A 494 6.95 -11.37 39.87
N TRP A 495 6.44 -10.68 40.90
CA TRP A 495 6.40 -9.23 40.96
C TRP A 495 7.28 -8.70 42.10
N ASN A 496 8.08 -7.68 41.81
CA ASN A 496 8.83 -6.91 42.80
C ASN A 496 8.02 -5.65 43.15
N PHE A 497 7.71 -5.46 44.42
CA PHE A 497 7.10 -4.25 44.99
C PHE A 497 7.47 -4.16 46.48
N ASP A 498 7.24 -3.01 47.11
CA ASP A 498 7.45 -2.84 48.56
C ASP A 498 6.15 -3.16 49.34
N PRO A 499 6.11 -4.25 50.13
CA PRO A 499 4.92 -4.62 50.90
C PRO A 499 4.51 -3.60 51.96
N ASN A 500 5.43 -2.71 52.40
CA ASN A 500 5.10 -1.66 53.36
C ASN A 500 4.29 -0.52 52.74
N SER A 501 4.20 -0.49 51.42
CA SER A 501 3.43 0.51 50.67
C SER A 501 1.99 0.04 50.37
N LEU A 502 1.54 -1.07 50.97
CA LEU A 502 0.17 -1.54 50.84
C LEU A 502 -0.80 -0.69 51.65
N ASP A 503 -1.89 -0.27 51.01
CA ASP A 503 -2.98 0.50 51.59
C ASP A 503 -4.25 -0.35 51.60
N SER A 504 -4.93 -0.39 52.74
CA SER A 504 -6.20 -1.12 52.93
C SER A 504 -7.42 -0.20 52.98
N SER A 505 -7.20 1.12 52.91
CA SER A 505 -8.28 2.13 52.92
C SER A 505 -8.83 2.43 51.52
N GLU A 506 -8.03 2.20 50.48
CA GLU A 506 -8.40 2.40 49.08
C GLU A 506 -7.91 1.20 48.26
N PHE A 507 -8.85 0.47 47.64
CA PHE A 507 -8.57 -0.70 46.81
C PHE A 507 -9.68 -0.88 45.77
N ARG A 508 -9.43 -1.67 44.72
CA ARG A 508 -10.37 -1.87 43.62
C ARG A 508 -11.22 -3.14 43.80
N SER A 509 -10.57 -4.30 43.91
CA SER A 509 -11.27 -5.59 43.84
C SER A 509 -11.37 -6.31 45.18
N SER A 510 -10.32 -6.24 46.00
CA SER A 510 -10.10 -7.14 47.13
C SER A 510 -9.97 -6.42 48.47
N LYS A 511 -8.76 -6.27 49.02
CA LYS A 511 -8.52 -5.64 50.34
C LYS A 511 -7.32 -4.68 50.35
N HIS A 512 -6.38 -4.84 49.43
CA HIS A 512 -5.16 -4.03 49.39
C HIS A 512 -4.93 -3.44 48.00
N ALA A 513 -4.37 -2.23 47.96
CA ALA A 513 -3.74 -1.67 46.76
C ALA A 513 -2.35 -1.16 47.11
N LEU A 514 -1.49 -1.01 46.11
CA LEU A 514 -0.16 -0.43 46.28
C LEU A 514 -0.25 1.10 46.21
N LEU A 515 0.00 1.79 47.32
CA LEU A 515 0.16 3.25 47.36
C LEU A 515 1.55 3.63 46.88
N VAL A 516 1.62 4.17 45.67
CA VAL A 516 2.86 4.73 45.10
C VAL A 516 3.09 6.11 45.67
N ASN A 517 4.27 6.33 46.25
CA ASN A 517 4.68 7.62 46.78
C ASN A 517 5.83 8.25 45.97
N VAL A 518 6.14 9.52 46.26
CA VAL A 518 7.15 10.34 45.56
C VAL A 518 8.59 9.78 45.61
N LYS A 519 8.88 8.81 46.48
CA LYS A 519 10.21 8.18 46.59
C LYS A 519 10.36 6.96 45.70
N GLN A 520 9.26 6.40 45.20
CA GLN A 520 9.23 5.17 44.41
C GLN A 520 9.21 5.51 42.92
N GLU A 521 10.37 5.46 42.27
CA GLU A 521 10.47 5.68 40.82
C GLU A 521 10.00 4.47 40.01
N TYR A 522 10.29 3.24 40.49
CA TYR A 522 9.83 1.98 39.89
C TYR A 522 9.03 1.20 40.94
N PRO A 523 7.78 1.60 41.23
CA PRO A 523 7.00 1.05 42.34
C PRO A 523 6.69 -0.44 42.19
N VAL A 524 6.59 -0.92 40.95
CA VAL A 524 6.32 -2.33 40.64
C VAL A 524 6.99 -2.74 39.34
N SER A 525 7.63 -3.91 39.36
CA SER A 525 8.24 -4.52 38.19
C SER A 525 8.03 -6.04 38.18
N LEU A 526 7.78 -6.58 36.99
CA LEU A 526 7.83 -8.00 36.72
C LEU A 526 9.28 -8.46 36.78
N LYS A 527 9.56 -9.52 37.54
CA LYS A 527 10.86 -10.18 37.52
C LYS A 527 11.12 -10.71 36.13
N ASP A 528 12.37 -10.63 35.67
CA ASP A 528 12.79 -11.09 34.35
C ASP A 528 12.24 -12.50 34.07
N ILE A 529 11.47 -12.62 33.00
CA ILE A 529 10.92 -13.89 32.53
C ILE A 529 11.74 -14.32 31.33
N GLU A 530 12.36 -15.48 31.42
CA GLU A 530 13.00 -16.10 30.26
C GLU A 530 11.91 -16.59 29.30
N SER A 531 12.02 -16.21 28.03
CA SER A 531 11.08 -16.52 26.95
C SER A 531 10.74 -18.00 26.87
N GLU A 532 11.68 -18.90 27.17
CA GLU A 532 11.43 -20.34 27.23
C GLU A 532 10.36 -20.78 28.23
N ASN A 533 10.19 -20.01 29.31
CA ASN A 533 9.23 -20.20 30.39
C ASN A 533 7.95 -19.38 30.19
N PHE A 534 7.89 -18.56 29.13
CA PHE A 534 6.73 -17.78 28.76
C PHE A 534 5.77 -18.60 27.89
N HIS A 535 4.49 -18.56 28.22
CA HIS A 535 3.43 -19.20 27.46
C HIS A 535 2.39 -18.15 27.03
N PRO A 536 1.70 -18.37 25.90
CA PRO A 536 2.01 -19.33 24.84
C PRO A 536 3.25 -18.89 24.04
N LYS A 537 4.10 -19.83 23.63
CA LYS A 537 5.30 -19.55 22.82
C LYS A 537 5.01 -18.92 21.45
N GLU A 538 3.77 -19.09 20.98
CA GLU A 538 3.27 -18.56 19.71
C GLU A 538 2.61 -17.17 19.85
N ALA A 539 2.74 -16.53 21.02
CA ALA A 539 2.21 -15.19 21.25
C ALA A 539 2.69 -14.21 20.17
N ASN A 540 1.74 -13.43 19.63
CA ASN A 540 2.03 -12.34 18.70
C ASN A 540 1.86 -10.96 19.31
N VAL A 541 1.20 -10.88 20.48
CA VAL A 541 1.08 -9.68 21.29
C VAL A 541 1.30 -10.05 22.74
N ILE A 542 2.14 -9.29 23.43
CA ILE A 542 2.28 -9.30 24.89
C ILE A 542 1.74 -7.98 25.45
N THR A 543 0.99 -8.05 26.54
CA THR A 543 0.28 -6.91 27.11
C THR A 543 0.48 -6.84 28.61
N PHE A 544 0.79 -5.64 29.08
CA PHE A 544 0.86 -5.30 30.49
C PHE A 544 -0.27 -4.33 30.80
N LEU A 545 -1.18 -4.74 31.69
CA LEU A 545 -2.36 -4.00 32.11
C LEU A 545 -2.25 -3.69 33.60
N VAL A 546 -2.64 -2.47 33.98
CA VAL A 546 -2.77 -2.05 35.37
C VAL A 546 -4.09 -1.35 35.61
N HIS A 547 -4.62 -1.48 36.82
CA HIS A 547 -5.63 -0.56 37.33
C HIS A 547 -4.95 0.46 38.22
N PHE A 548 -5.38 1.71 38.10
CA PHE A 548 -4.81 2.80 38.86
C PHE A 548 -5.85 3.84 39.23
N LYS A 549 -5.64 4.51 40.36
CA LYS A 549 -6.46 5.62 40.83
C LYS A 549 -5.55 6.75 41.29
N SER A 550 -5.96 7.99 41.06
CA SER A 550 -5.32 9.15 41.65
C SER A 550 -6.34 10.24 41.95
N ASN A 551 -6.09 11.02 43.00
CA ASN A 551 -6.89 12.19 43.37
C ASN A 551 -6.47 13.45 42.61
N GLN A 552 -5.40 13.38 41.82
CA GLN A 552 -4.90 14.46 40.96
C GLN A 552 -4.48 13.87 39.60
N PRO A 553 -4.36 14.69 38.54
CA PRO A 553 -3.77 14.23 37.28
C PRO A 553 -2.37 13.65 37.52
N VAL A 554 -2.11 12.47 36.96
CA VAL A 554 -0.82 11.76 37.04
C VAL A 554 -0.43 11.22 35.68
N GLU A 555 0.86 11.09 35.42
CA GLU A 555 1.42 10.67 34.13
C GLU A 555 2.45 9.52 34.22
N PRO A 556 2.27 8.50 35.08
CA PRO A 556 3.19 7.36 35.13
C PRO A 556 3.19 6.61 33.80
N ILE A 557 4.32 5.98 33.48
CA ILE A 557 4.49 5.25 32.22
C ILE A 557 4.40 3.75 32.51
N LEU A 558 3.54 3.02 31.79
CA LEU A 558 3.63 1.57 31.72
C LEU A 558 4.56 1.19 30.60
N ALA A 559 5.39 0.18 30.82
CA ALA A 559 6.27 -0.22 29.75
C ALA A 559 6.74 -1.68 29.82
N ILE A 560 7.07 -2.22 28.64
CA ILE A 560 7.46 -3.62 28.40
C ILE A 560 8.74 -3.64 27.56
N SER A 561 9.74 -4.42 27.95
CA SER A 561 10.92 -4.74 27.12
C SER A 561 11.02 -6.23 26.81
N VAL A 562 11.59 -6.51 25.65
CA VAL A 562 12.19 -7.80 25.31
C VAL A 562 13.68 -7.54 25.08
N ASP A 563 14.51 -8.11 25.96
CA ASP A 563 15.96 -7.94 25.97
C ASP A 563 16.66 -9.26 25.61
N ASN A 564 17.81 -9.21 24.95
CA ASN A 564 18.70 -10.35 24.78
C ASN A 564 20.10 -10.05 25.37
N GLU A 565 21.05 -10.97 25.18
CA GLU A 565 22.43 -10.81 25.66
C GLU A 565 23.14 -9.57 25.09
N LEU A 566 22.72 -9.08 23.92
CA LEU A 566 23.27 -7.90 23.26
C LEU A 566 22.59 -6.59 23.69
N GLY A 567 21.50 -6.66 24.46
CA GLY A 567 20.75 -5.51 24.96
C GLY A 567 19.27 -5.53 24.58
N ASN A 568 18.63 -4.35 24.63
CA ASN A 568 17.21 -4.21 24.33
C ASN A 568 16.94 -4.47 22.83
N GLN A 569 16.10 -5.46 22.53
CA GLN A 569 15.66 -5.77 21.17
C GLN A 569 14.38 -5.02 20.84
N LEU A 570 13.46 -4.97 21.80
CA LEU A 570 12.18 -4.28 21.66
C LEU A 570 11.79 -3.59 22.96
N TRP A 571 11.23 -2.39 22.85
CA TRP A 571 10.70 -1.63 23.98
C TRP A 571 9.51 -0.80 23.56
N ARG A 572 8.48 -0.75 24.42
CA ARG A 572 7.41 0.25 24.32
C ARG A 572 7.00 0.71 25.70
N GLY A 573 6.62 1.98 25.79
CA GLY A 573 5.92 2.55 26.93
C GLY A 573 4.73 3.39 26.50
N ILE A 574 3.75 3.51 27.37
CA ILE A 574 2.56 4.36 27.20
C ILE A 574 2.36 5.21 28.46
N SER A 575 1.97 6.48 28.30
CA SER A 575 1.64 7.32 29.44
C SER A 575 0.23 7.01 29.94
N LEU A 576 0.06 6.86 31.26
CA LEU A 576 -1.25 6.70 31.89
C LEU A 576 -2.06 8.00 31.99
N LYS A 577 -1.46 9.13 31.61
CA LYS A 577 -2.10 10.45 31.61
C LYS A 577 -3.48 10.43 30.95
N GLU A 578 -3.55 9.91 29.73
CA GLU A 578 -4.78 9.95 28.91
C GLU A 578 -5.86 9.01 29.45
N PHE A 579 -5.47 7.96 30.18
CA PHE A 579 -6.34 6.99 30.81
C PHE A 579 -6.86 7.46 32.17
N ASN A 580 -6.24 8.47 32.80
CA ASN A 580 -6.58 8.86 34.16
C ASN A 580 -7.96 9.54 34.25
N ASN A 581 -8.85 8.97 35.05
CA ASN A 581 -10.05 9.62 35.58
C ASN A 581 -9.80 10.00 37.03
N VAL A 582 -9.60 11.29 37.29
CA VAL A 582 -9.31 11.79 38.64
C VAL A 582 -10.43 11.38 39.59
N GLY A 583 -10.06 10.72 40.69
CA GLY A 583 -10.97 10.22 41.72
C GLY A 583 -11.63 8.86 41.41
N GLU A 584 -11.39 8.27 40.23
CA GLU A 584 -11.97 6.98 39.82
C GLU A 584 -10.88 5.97 39.46
N TRP A 585 -11.14 4.69 39.73
CA TRP A 585 -10.29 3.60 39.23
C TRP A 585 -10.36 3.54 37.70
N SER A 586 -9.20 3.60 37.06
CA SER A 586 -9.03 3.60 35.62
C SER A 586 -8.16 2.41 35.19
N VAL A 587 -8.31 1.96 33.95
CA VAL A 587 -7.47 0.91 33.37
C VAL A 587 -6.52 1.53 32.36
N GLY A 588 -5.25 1.15 32.43
CA GLY A 588 -4.24 1.45 31.44
C GLY A 588 -3.53 0.18 31.00
N LEU A 589 -3.11 0.14 29.74
CA LEU A 589 -2.36 -1.00 29.21
C LEU A 589 -1.35 -0.56 28.16
N VAL A 590 -0.25 -1.29 28.08
CA VAL A 590 0.76 -1.19 27.02
C VAL A 590 0.89 -2.54 26.35
N SER A 591 1.07 -2.57 25.04
CA SER A 591 1.21 -3.80 24.26
C SER A 591 2.40 -3.72 23.32
N ILE A 592 3.08 -4.85 23.16
CA ILE A 592 4.14 -5.07 22.18
C ILE A 592 3.67 -6.11 21.17
N TYR A 593 3.86 -5.78 19.89
CA TYR A 593 3.67 -6.73 18.79
C TYR A 593 4.99 -7.47 18.51
N LEU A 594 4.91 -8.80 18.45
CA LEU A 594 6.04 -9.68 18.16
C LEU A 594 5.98 -10.12 16.69
N GLU A 595 6.81 -9.49 15.84
CA GLU A 595 6.87 -9.84 14.41
C GLU A 595 7.36 -11.26 14.15
N GLN A 596 8.27 -11.73 15.03
CA GLN A 596 8.82 -13.08 15.04
C GLN A 596 8.70 -13.63 16.47
N PRO A 597 8.63 -14.96 16.63
CA PRO A 597 8.73 -15.58 17.94
C PRO A 597 10.02 -15.13 18.65
N MET A 598 9.93 -14.88 19.96
CA MET A 598 11.09 -14.55 20.78
C MET A 598 12.09 -15.71 20.79
N ALA A 599 13.39 -15.40 20.85
CA ALA A 599 14.41 -16.43 21.02
C ALA A 599 14.29 -17.04 22.44
N PRO A 600 14.74 -18.29 22.66
CA PRO A 600 14.59 -18.96 23.96
C PRO A 600 15.22 -18.19 25.13
N ASN A 601 16.34 -17.51 24.89
CA ASN A 601 17.10 -16.78 25.91
C ASN A 601 16.69 -15.31 26.06
N ASP A 602 15.67 -14.85 25.31
CA ASP A 602 15.18 -13.49 25.45
C ASP A 602 14.51 -13.31 26.82
N LYS A 603 14.65 -12.12 27.41
CA LYS A 603 14.10 -11.76 28.71
C LYS A 603 13.00 -10.73 28.55
N ILE A 604 11.83 -11.05 29.09
CA ILE A 604 10.67 -10.17 29.10
C ILE A 604 10.64 -9.42 30.43
N LYS A 605 10.48 -8.10 30.36
CA LYS A 605 10.32 -7.25 31.54
C LYS A 605 9.11 -6.34 31.35
N ALA A 606 8.43 -6.05 32.45
CA ALA A 606 7.34 -5.07 32.48
C ALA A 606 7.42 -4.27 33.78
N TYR A 607 7.21 -2.96 33.74
CA TYR A 607 7.24 -2.14 34.93
C TYR A 607 6.42 -0.86 34.80
N VAL A 608 6.08 -0.28 35.95
CA VAL A 608 5.52 1.07 36.05
C VAL A 608 6.66 2.03 36.38
N TRP A 609 6.75 3.14 35.64
CA TRP A 609 7.74 4.20 35.85
C TRP A 609 7.06 5.48 36.30
N ASN A 610 7.26 5.84 37.56
CA ASN A 610 6.80 7.07 38.19
C ASN A 610 7.84 8.19 38.00
N LYS A 611 8.07 8.59 36.75
CA LYS A 611 9.09 9.57 36.36
C LYS A 611 8.93 10.92 37.07
N ASN A 612 7.69 11.34 37.30
CA ASN A 612 7.36 12.64 37.88
C ASN A 612 7.27 12.61 39.41
N LYS A 613 7.53 11.47 40.05
CA LYS A 613 7.45 11.31 41.52
C LYS A 613 6.07 11.69 42.05
N GLU A 614 5.03 11.18 41.41
CA GLU A 614 3.62 11.43 41.73
C GLU A 614 3.11 10.43 42.77
N THR A 615 1.93 10.70 43.34
CA THR A 615 1.25 9.81 44.30
C THR A 615 -0.04 9.28 43.68
N PHE A 616 -0.19 7.96 43.67
CA PHE A 616 -1.35 7.26 43.10
C PHE A 616 -1.42 5.82 43.64
N TRP A 617 -2.55 5.15 43.43
CA TRP A 617 -2.75 3.74 43.79
C TRP A 617 -2.66 2.86 42.55
N LEU A 618 -2.11 1.66 42.72
CA LEU A 618 -2.09 0.58 41.74
C LEU A 618 -2.79 -0.65 42.32
N ASP A 619 -3.59 -1.33 41.50
CA ASP A 619 -4.26 -2.58 41.86
C ASP A 619 -4.47 -3.47 40.63
N ASP A 620 -4.71 -4.76 40.85
CA ASP A 620 -5.03 -5.78 39.84
C ASP A 620 -4.16 -5.66 38.57
N LEU A 621 -2.86 -5.91 38.68
CA LEU A 621 -1.94 -5.92 37.56
C LEU A 621 -1.96 -7.27 36.86
N SER A 622 -1.89 -7.24 35.53
CA SER A 622 -1.87 -8.45 34.70
C SER A 622 -0.86 -8.32 33.58
N PHE A 623 -0.03 -9.35 33.42
CA PHE A 623 0.83 -9.54 32.24
C PHE A 623 0.38 -10.81 31.53
N TYR A 624 -0.01 -10.67 30.27
CA TYR A 624 -0.59 -11.77 29.47
C TYR A 624 -0.21 -11.65 28.00
N ALA A 625 -0.48 -12.74 27.26
CA ALA A 625 -0.22 -12.83 25.83
C ALA A 625 -1.43 -13.33 25.05
N HIS A 626 -1.50 -12.90 23.79
CA HIS A 626 -2.46 -13.39 22.82
C HIS A 626 -1.76 -13.93 21.57
N THR A 627 -2.34 -14.99 21.00
CA THR A 627 -1.92 -15.61 19.72
C THR A 627 -2.76 -15.15 18.54
N ASP A 628 -3.83 -14.40 18.77
CA ASP A 628 -4.85 -14.03 17.78
C ASP A 628 -5.10 -12.51 17.71
N SER A 629 -4.29 -11.71 18.41
CA SER A 629 -4.37 -10.24 18.40
C SER A 629 -3.56 -9.58 17.28
N LYS A 630 -3.09 -10.37 16.31
CA LYS A 630 -2.39 -9.87 15.13
C LYS A 630 -3.27 -8.88 14.38
N TYR A 631 -2.78 -7.66 14.21
CA TYR A 631 -3.17 -6.87 13.06
C TYR A 631 -2.34 -7.38 11.88
N TYR A 632 -2.94 -7.51 10.70
CA TYR A 632 -2.13 -7.67 9.48
C TYR A 632 -1.42 -6.34 9.24
N LEU A 633 -0.31 -6.12 9.95
CA LEU A 633 0.51 -4.94 9.80
C LEU A 633 1.15 -4.97 8.41
N LYS A 634 1.13 -3.82 7.75
CA LYS A 634 1.89 -3.62 6.51
C LYS A 634 3.36 -3.77 6.89
N LYS A 635 4.04 -4.78 6.32
CA LYS A 635 5.50 -4.81 6.29
C LYS A 635 6.02 -3.64 5.47
#